data_AF-A0A1Q3HAR1-F1
#
_entry.id   AF-A0A1Q3HAR1-F1
#
_cell.length_a   1.000
_cell.length_b   1.000
_cell.length_c   1.000
_cell.angle_alpha   90.00
_cell.angle_beta   90.00
_cell.angle_gamma   90.00
#
_symmetry.space_group_name_H-M   'P 1'
#
loop_
_entity.id
_entity.type
_entity.pdbx_description
1 polymer ?
#
loop_
_entity_poly.entity_id
_entity_poly.type
_entity_poly.pdbx_seq_one_letter_code
_entity_poly.pdbx_strand_id
1 'polypeptide(L)'
;MTRLEYLRGAHAAALLREFLAREHGPERSWAAGGEEALFSRFAEADPTAGKPHLEWVLRLYLSGRLRAEDLYKVPETLQLFRRVRRRLPERARDLNTYEDLPSLWRTIAPHAQSPSKRARVAGERERARAESRVLFEDEELIVAVPLTRASAQWWGRGTQWCTAAEEDNAFEEYHRQGPLVVFIVKGAKFQFHAPSDSFHDDADGPVDVEVLEPFFPRLEAAGLQSLVLALDPLAQDVGTLPLERLRSAITGWGMPLCFVPEERRDAELCRLAVAHEGTELSHVPESLRTRELCLLAVAGDGRSLQYVPFALRDRELCLTAVEKGALLGYVPDTLRDREMCLAAARRGGGFVLEFVPFALRDAELCRLAMESGPDRLEHTPWALRDRDICFRALASEGFQLAFVPERHRDREFYLAAVQEQGCTLEFVPLAMRDLELCVEAVRSEVHAWRYTPPELRPAIAAATGVDLEDEQVRVIVGGFAQLPFAERTRERCLDAARENQFDPGLAPDVLRDRETCLKFAARRIALYVPDEFRTREVCLPNVAFDPNGLASIPEGLRDREMCLAAVRGFGEQLSFVADPLRDEEMCRAAVACSGDALSHVPFALRDRALCLEAIRERAPPFEYQSGGLRDIPDSLRDEELCRTAIAGWDRGYHVHAFGLLDHIPFALRDAEICRKVVDIIPDRLMHVPHALRDASLCAAAVSMAARLRRHVPAAIREALRGR
;
A
#
# COMPACT_ATOMS: atom_id res chain seq x y z
N MET A 1 22.19 -48.07 -48.72
CA MET A 1 23.38 -47.24 -48.45
C MET A 1 23.04 -46.26 -47.35
N THR A 2 23.70 -46.33 -46.20
CA THR A 2 23.46 -45.39 -45.10
C THR A 2 23.87 -43.97 -45.54
N ARG A 3 23.32 -42.92 -44.91
CA ARG A 3 23.72 -41.52 -45.23
C ARG A 3 25.24 -41.32 -45.08
N LEU A 4 25.86 -42.02 -44.13
CA LEU A 4 27.31 -42.02 -43.92
C LEU A 4 28.07 -42.65 -45.08
N GLU A 5 27.61 -43.79 -45.61
CA GLU A 5 28.18 -44.43 -46.80
C GLU A 5 28.02 -43.55 -48.05
N TYR A 6 26.86 -42.89 -48.20
CA TYR A 6 26.63 -41.93 -49.29
C TYR A 6 27.61 -40.76 -49.23
N LEU A 7 27.75 -40.13 -48.05
CA LEU A 7 28.69 -39.02 -47.84
C LEU A 7 30.14 -39.46 -48.05
N ARG A 8 30.51 -40.69 -47.64
CA ARG A 8 31.84 -41.26 -47.88
C ARG A 8 32.12 -41.34 -49.39
N GLY A 9 31.20 -41.92 -50.17
CA GLY A 9 31.35 -42.02 -51.63
C GLY A 9 31.36 -40.65 -52.32
N ALA A 10 30.55 -39.71 -51.86
CA ALA A 10 30.43 -38.38 -52.47
C ALA A 10 31.62 -37.45 -52.18
N HIS A 11 32.20 -37.53 -50.97
CA HIS A 11 33.17 -36.55 -50.51
C HIS A 11 34.59 -37.08 -50.28
N ALA A 12 34.83 -38.38 -50.06
CA ALA A 12 36.15 -38.86 -49.64
C ALA A 12 37.28 -38.52 -50.64
N ALA A 13 37.03 -38.68 -51.95
CA ALA A 13 37.99 -38.32 -52.99
C ALA A 13 38.24 -36.81 -53.09
N ALA A 14 37.18 -36.00 -52.99
CA ALA A 14 37.30 -34.54 -52.98
C ALA A 14 38.03 -34.04 -51.73
N LEU A 15 37.73 -34.65 -50.58
CA LEU A 15 38.35 -34.35 -49.29
C LEU A 15 39.85 -34.63 -49.31
N LEU A 16 40.28 -35.79 -49.82
CA LEU A 16 41.71 -36.11 -49.94
C LEU A 16 42.43 -35.16 -50.89
N ARG A 17 41.85 -34.85 -52.06
CA ARG A 17 42.44 -33.90 -53.01
C ARG A 17 42.62 -32.51 -52.40
N GLU A 18 41.58 -31.95 -51.80
CA GLU A 18 41.65 -30.63 -51.16
C GLU A 18 42.59 -30.63 -49.94
N PHE A 19 42.60 -31.70 -49.14
CA PHE A 19 43.51 -31.84 -48.00
C PHE A 19 44.98 -31.86 -48.43
N LEU A 20 45.32 -32.65 -49.46
CA LEU A 20 46.68 -32.68 -50.00
C LEU A 20 47.08 -31.34 -50.65
N ALA A 21 46.12 -30.60 -51.20
CA ALA A 21 46.36 -29.29 -51.82
C ALA A 21 46.56 -28.16 -50.81
N ARG A 22 45.89 -28.21 -49.65
CA ARG A 22 45.86 -27.11 -48.66
C ARG A 22 46.78 -27.32 -47.46
N GLU A 23 46.90 -28.55 -46.96
CA GLU A 23 47.59 -28.82 -45.71
C GLU A 23 49.06 -29.18 -45.97
N HIS A 24 49.96 -28.51 -45.26
CA HIS A 24 51.41 -28.70 -45.32
C HIS A 24 51.93 -28.94 -43.91
N GLY A 25 52.82 -29.92 -43.73
CA GLY A 25 53.41 -30.22 -42.42
C GLY A 25 52.98 -31.57 -41.84
N PRO A 26 53.13 -31.78 -40.52
CA PRO A 26 52.92 -33.07 -39.85
C PRO A 26 51.48 -33.61 -39.96
N GLU A 27 50.50 -32.76 -40.25
CA GLU A 27 49.10 -33.09 -40.48
C GLU A 27 48.90 -33.97 -41.73
N ARG A 28 49.83 -33.92 -42.69
CA ARG A 28 49.81 -34.83 -43.87
C ARG A 28 49.90 -36.31 -43.51
N SER A 29 50.37 -36.65 -42.31
CA SER A 29 50.34 -38.02 -41.80
C SER A 29 48.92 -38.62 -41.77
N TRP A 30 47.87 -37.79 -41.68
CA TRP A 30 46.48 -38.23 -41.71
C TRP A 30 46.07 -38.83 -43.06
N ALA A 31 46.70 -38.36 -44.15
CA ALA A 31 46.42 -38.83 -45.51
C ALA A 31 47.14 -40.15 -45.86
N ALA A 32 48.00 -40.67 -44.97
CA ALA A 32 48.78 -41.89 -45.24
C ALA A 32 47.92 -43.15 -45.47
N GLY A 33 46.69 -43.17 -44.94
CA GLY A 33 45.71 -44.26 -45.14
C GLY A 33 44.76 -44.05 -46.32
N GLY A 34 44.99 -43.04 -47.18
CA GLY A 34 44.16 -42.75 -48.34
C GLY A 34 42.81 -42.08 -48.03
N GLU A 35 41.92 -42.05 -49.02
CA GLU A 35 40.63 -41.33 -48.97
C GLU A 35 39.74 -41.80 -47.81
N GLU A 36 39.72 -43.10 -47.57
CA GLU A 36 38.85 -43.73 -46.55
C GLU A 36 39.31 -43.42 -45.12
N ALA A 37 40.62 -43.44 -44.86
CA ALA A 37 41.17 -43.11 -43.55
C ALA A 37 40.94 -41.64 -43.20
N LEU A 38 41.15 -40.74 -44.16
CA LEU A 38 40.93 -39.30 -43.96
C LEU A 38 39.46 -38.98 -43.71
N PHE A 39 38.54 -39.57 -44.50
CA PHE A 39 37.10 -39.40 -44.27
C PHE A 39 36.69 -39.89 -42.88
N SER A 40 37.24 -41.02 -42.42
CA SER A 40 36.94 -41.56 -41.09
C SER A 40 37.36 -40.61 -39.96
N ARG A 41 38.47 -39.87 -40.12
CA ARG A 41 38.88 -38.83 -39.15
C ARG A 41 37.91 -37.66 -39.07
N PHE A 42 37.42 -37.16 -40.20
CA PHE A 42 36.38 -36.14 -40.20
C PHE A 42 35.06 -36.68 -39.64
N ALA A 43 34.76 -37.96 -39.87
CA ALA A 43 33.61 -38.63 -39.26
C ALA A 43 33.74 -38.74 -37.73
N GLU A 44 34.94 -38.90 -37.18
CA GLU A 44 35.19 -38.90 -35.72
C GLU A 44 34.84 -37.55 -35.07
N ALA A 45 34.97 -36.44 -35.81
CA ALA A 45 34.68 -35.09 -35.31
C ALA A 45 33.20 -34.85 -34.95
N ASP A 46 32.27 -35.63 -35.52
CA ASP A 46 30.87 -35.68 -35.07
C ASP A 46 30.69 -36.83 -34.07
N PRO A 47 30.68 -36.59 -32.74
CA PRO A 47 30.58 -37.67 -31.75
C PRO A 47 29.17 -38.30 -31.67
N THR A 48 28.20 -37.86 -32.48
CA THR A 48 26.82 -38.32 -32.35
C THR A 48 26.52 -39.59 -33.17
N ALA A 49 25.63 -40.43 -32.64
CA ALA A 49 25.19 -41.65 -33.31
C ALA A 49 24.51 -41.31 -34.65
N GLY A 50 24.93 -41.96 -35.74
CA GLY A 50 24.42 -41.72 -37.09
C GLY A 50 25.05 -40.54 -37.84
N LYS A 51 25.99 -39.82 -37.22
CA LYS A 51 26.79 -38.73 -37.82
C LYS A 51 25.99 -37.65 -38.59
N PRO A 52 24.84 -37.16 -38.06
CA PRO A 52 23.98 -36.17 -38.74
C PRO A 52 24.65 -34.82 -39.02
N HIS A 53 25.71 -34.46 -38.31
CA HIS A 53 26.40 -33.17 -38.44
C HIS A 53 27.65 -33.25 -39.31
N LEU A 54 28.05 -34.45 -39.73
CA LEU A 54 29.25 -34.67 -40.55
C LEU A 54 29.23 -33.88 -41.87
N GLU A 55 28.07 -33.81 -42.53
CA GLU A 55 27.92 -33.04 -43.77
C GLU A 55 28.27 -31.56 -43.58
N TRP A 56 27.85 -30.97 -42.45
CA TRP A 56 28.18 -29.58 -42.10
C TRP A 56 29.68 -29.42 -41.84
N VAL A 57 30.30 -30.35 -41.09
CA VAL A 57 31.76 -30.34 -40.82
C VAL A 57 32.56 -30.44 -42.13
N LEU A 58 32.18 -31.36 -43.02
CA LEU A 58 32.83 -31.53 -44.33
C LEU A 58 32.67 -30.28 -45.19
N ARG A 59 31.49 -29.65 -45.19
CA ARG A 59 31.23 -28.40 -45.91
C ARG A 59 32.11 -27.25 -45.42
N LEU A 60 32.27 -27.10 -44.10
CA LEU A 60 33.16 -26.09 -43.52
C LEU A 60 34.61 -26.30 -43.94
N TYR A 61 35.08 -27.55 -43.92
CA TYR A 61 36.44 -27.88 -44.31
C TYR A 61 36.69 -27.65 -45.81
N LEU A 62 35.84 -28.18 -46.68
CA LEU A 62 35.96 -28.04 -48.13
C LEU A 62 35.86 -26.57 -48.59
N SER A 63 35.07 -25.75 -47.90
CA SER A 63 35.00 -24.30 -48.13
C SER A 63 36.16 -23.49 -47.53
N GLY A 64 37.08 -24.13 -46.80
CA GLY A 64 38.26 -23.49 -46.21
C GLY A 64 37.98 -22.74 -44.90
N ARG A 65 36.78 -22.90 -44.33
CA ARG A 65 36.32 -22.21 -43.10
C ARG A 65 36.59 -23.01 -41.82
N LEU A 66 37.04 -24.26 -41.94
CA LEU A 66 37.54 -25.09 -40.86
C LEU A 66 38.89 -25.66 -41.31
N ARG A 67 39.93 -25.52 -40.51
CA ARG A 67 41.25 -26.12 -40.76
C ARG A 67 41.35 -27.50 -40.11
N ALA A 68 42.22 -28.36 -40.62
CA ALA A 68 42.43 -29.70 -40.06
C ALA A 68 42.90 -29.63 -38.58
N GLU A 69 43.75 -28.66 -38.25
CA GLU A 69 44.26 -28.41 -36.89
C GLU A 69 43.16 -28.06 -35.87
N ASP A 70 42.02 -27.51 -36.32
CA ASP A 70 40.91 -27.10 -35.45
C ASP A 70 39.84 -28.19 -35.27
N LEU A 71 40.02 -29.35 -35.90
CA LEU A 71 39.02 -30.44 -35.89
C LEU A 71 38.72 -30.96 -34.48
N TYR A 72 39.70 -30.89 -33.55
CA TYR A 72 39.52 -31.30 -32.15
C TYR A 72 38.49 -30.45 -31.39
N LYS A 73 38.18 -29.23 -31.85
CA LYS A 73 37.20 -28.32 -31.21
C LYS A 73 35.75 -28.68 -31.55
N VAL A 74 35.53 -29.43 -32.63
CA VAL A 74 34.20 -29.73 -33.18
C VAL A 74 33.35 -30.61 -32.25
N PRO A 75 33.87 -31.70 -31.65
CA PRO A 75 33.05 -32.58 -30.81
C PRO A 75 32.40 -31.88 -29.62
N GLU A 76 33.16 -31.11 -28.85
CA GLU A 76 32.64 -30.39 -27.68
C GLU A 76 31.64 -29.30 -28.07
N THR A 77 31.93 -28.57 -29.15
CA THR A 77 31.04 -27.52 -29.68
C THR A 77 29.70 -28.11 -30.12
N LEU A 78 29.70 -29.24 -30.83
CA LEU A 78 28.46 -29.91 -31.26
C LEU A 78 27.67 -30.49 -30.09
N GLN A 79 28.35 -31.08 -29.10
CA GLN A 79 27.69 -31.58 -27.88
C GLN A 79 27.02 -30.44 -27.09
N LEU A 80 27.70 -29.30 -26.95
CA LEU A 80 27.13 -28.12 -26.30
C LEU A 80 25.96 -27.56 -27.09
N PHE A 81 26.09 -27.41 -28.42
CA PHE A 81 24.99 -26.99 -29.29
C PHE A 81 23.76 -27.88 -29.09
N ARG A 82 23.92 -29.20 -29.06
CA ARG A 82 22.80 -30.14 -28.84
C ARG A 82 22.12 -29.94 -27.48
N ARG A 83 22.90 -29.65 -26.43
CA ARG A 83 22.42 -29.37 -25.07
C ARG A 83 21.60 -28.07 -25.02
N VAL A 84 22.05 -27.03 -25.72
CA VAL A 84 21.42 -25.69 -25.66
C VAL A 84 20.47 -25.40 -26.82
N ARG A 85 20.39 -26.24 -27.87
CA ARG A 85 19.64 -26.00 -29.12
C ARG A 85 18.20 -25.56 -28.90
N ARG A 86 17.49 -26.14 -27.92
CA ARG A 86 16.09 -25.75 -27.63
C ARG A 86 15.95 -24.35 -27.00
N ARG A 87 17.02 -23.84 -26.39
CA ARG A 87 17.09 -22.51 -25.77
C ARG A 87 17.44 -21.40 -26.76
N LEU A 88 17.91 -21.76 -27.97
CA LEU A 88 18.23 -20.80 -29.02
C LEU A 88 16.95 -20.30 -29.73
N PRO A 89 16.94 -19.04 -30.23
CA PRO A 89 15.90 -18.55 -31.13
C PRO A 89 15.69 -19.47 -32.34
N GLU A 90 14.49 -19.58 -32.88
CA GLU A 90 14.16 -20.56 -33.95
C GLU A 90 15.12 -20.51 -35.14
N ARG A 91 15.46 -19.30 -35.60
CA ARG A 91 16.44 -19.03 -36.66
C ARG A 91 17.85 -19.57 -36.40
N ALA A 92 18.20 -19.80 -35.13
CA ALA A 92 19.52 -20.22 -34.66
C ALA A 92 19.57 -21.73 -34.27
N ARG A 93 18.45 -22.46 -34.44
CA ARG A 93 18.36 -23.90 -34.08
C ARG A 93 18.82 -24.84 -35.19
N ASP A 94 18.94 -24.34 -36.41
CA ASP A 94 19.51 -25.09 -37.53
C ASP A 94 21.02 -24.90 -37.54
N LEU A 95 21.77 -26.00 -37.57
CA LEU A 95 23.23 -25.95 -37.61
C LEU A 95 23.72 -25.40 -38.96
N ASN A 96 22.94 -25.59 -40.03
CA ASN A 96 23.34 -25.19 -41.38
C ASN A 96 23.40 -23.68 -41.60
N THR A 97 22.81 -22.88 -40.71
CA THR A 97 22.86 -21.41 -40.77
C THR A 97 24.19 -20.85 -40.27
N TYR A 98 25.00 -21.64 -39.58
CA TYR A 98 26.32 -21.24 -39.12
C TYR A 98 27.37 -21.47 -40.20
N GLU A 99 28.07 -20.39 -40.52
CA GLU A 99 29.07 -20.30 -41.57
C GLU A 99 30.47 -20.76 -41.13
N ASP A 100 30.74 -20.81 -39.83
CA ASP A 100 32.00 -21.23 -39.22
C ASP A 100 31.82 -21.68 -37.75
N LEU A 101 32.84 -22.31 -37.18
CA LEU A 101 32.84 -22.80 -35.79
C LEU A 101 32.80 -21.65 -34.74
N PRO A 102 33.54 -20.54 -34.90
CA PRO A 102 33.49 -19.41 -33.95
C PRO A 102 32.11 -18.75 -33.81
N SER A 103 31.34 -18.64 -34.89
CA SER A 103 30.00 -18.06 -34.88
C SER A 103 29.00 -18.96 -34.16
N LEU A 104 29.12 -20.28 -34.33
CA LEU A 104 28.39 -21.25 -33.54
C LEU A 104 28.73 -21.13 -32.05
N TRP A 105 30.03 -21.11 -31.71
CA TRP A 105 30.49 -21.00 -30.33
C TRP A 105 29.99 -19.74 -29.62
N ARG A 106 30.13 -18.57 -30.25
CA ARG A 106 29.62 -17.29 -29.69
C ARG A 106 28.13 -17.31 -29.40
N THR A 107 27.36 -18.06 -30.19
CA THR A 107 25.91 -18.18 -30.02
C THR A 107 25.55 -19.14 -28.89
N ILE A 108 26.30 -20.24 -28.71
CA ILE A 108 25.96 -21.26 -27.70
C ILE A 108 26.61 -21.03 -26.33
N ALA A 109 27.78 -20.40 -26.28
CA ALA A 109 28.57 -20.23 -25.05
C ALA A 109 27.83 -19.46 -23.94
N PRO A 110 27.08 -18.37 -24.21
CA PRO A 110 26.29 -17.68 -23.19
C PRO A 110 25.24 -18.59 -22.51
N HIS A 111 24.75 -19.60 -23.22
CA HIS A 111 23.74 -20.53 -22.72
C HIS A 111 24.32 -21.75 -21.98
N ALA A 112 25.65 -21.85 -21.90
CA ALA A 112 26.36 -22.94 -21.22
C ALA A 112 26.32 -22.82 -19.69
N GLN A 113 26.23 -21.59 -19.16
CA GLN A 113 26.31 -21.31 -17.72
C GLN A 113 24.97 -21.34 -16.99
N SER A 114 23.83 -21.44 -17.70
CA SER A 114 22.52 -21.47 -17.04
C SER A 114 22.22 -22.85 -16.43
N PRO A 115 22.00 -22.94 -15.10
CA PRO A 115 21.73 -24.21 -14.42
C PRO A 115 20.55 -24.95 -15.06
N SER A 116 20.57 -26.28 -14.97
CA SER A 116 19.44 -27.09 -15.45
C SER A 116 18.15 -26.71 -14.69
N LYS A 117 16.99 -26.91 -15.31
CA LYS A 117 15.69 -26.67 -14.64
C LYS A 117 15.60 -27.38 -13.29
N ARG A 118 16.17 -28.60 -13.17
CA ARG A 118 16.24 -29.35 -11.91
C ARG A 118 17.13 -28.67 -10.86
N ALA A 119 18.32 -28.21 -11.25
CA ALA A 119 19.24 -27.53 -10.33
C ALA A 119 18.67 -26.18 -9.86
N ARG A 120 18.00 -25.44 -10.74
CA ARG A 120 17.29 -24.21 -10.38
C ARG A 120 16.18 -24.48 -9.37
N VAL A 121 15.31 -25.45 -9.64
CA VAL A 121 14.21 -25.81 -8.73
C VAL A 121 14.73 -26.34 -7.39
N ALA A 122 15.84 -27.07 -7.39
CA ALA A 122 16.50 -27.53 -6.17
C ALA A 122 17.04 -26.35 -5.34
N GLY A 123 17.73 -25.39 -5.97
CA GLY A 123 18.20 -24.18 -5.29
C GLY A 123 17.06 -23.30 -4.80
N GLU A 124 15.97 -23.16 -5.57
CA GLU A 124 14.76 -22.46 -5.13
C GLU A 124 14.08 -23.15 -3.94
N ARG A 125 14.04 -24.49 -3.92
CA ARG A 125 13.54 -25.27 -2.77
C ARG A 125 14.39 -25.07 -1.53
N GLU A 126 15.71 -25.13 -1.68
CA GLU A 126 16.65 -24.94 -0.58
C GLU A 126 16.53 -23.53 0.01
N ARG A 127 16.49 -22.51 -0.85
CA ARG A 127 16.23 -21.13 -0.46
C ARG A 127 14.89 -20.97 0.27
N ALA A 128 13.80 -21.49 -0.32
CA ALA A 128 12.48 -21.37 0.29
C ALA A 128 12.43 -22.00 1.68
N ARG A 129 13.10 -23.15 1.87
CA ARG A 129 13.18 -23.81 3.18
C ARG A 129 14.06 -23.04 4.17
N ALA A 130 15.17 -22.47 3.74
CA ALA A 130 16.02 -21.64 4.60
C ALA A 130 15.30 -20.34 5.04
N GLU A 131 14.47 -19.80 4.16
CA GLU A 131 13.64 -18.62 4.38
C GLU A 131 12.24 -18.96 4.95
N SER A 132 12.06 -20.17 5.50
CA SER A 132 10.82 -20.60 6.16
C SER A 132 11.09 -21.30 7.47
N ARG A 133 10.08 -21.33 8.34
CA ARG A 133 10.07 -22.23 9.49
C ARG A 133 9.25 -23.45 9.14
N VAL A 134 9.90 -24.57 8.85
CA VAL A 134 9.21 -25.85 8.69
C VAL A 134 8.87 -26.38 10.07
N LEU A 135 7.59 -26.35 10.42
CA LEU A 135 7.08 -26.74 11.74
C LEU A 135 6.91 -28.26 11.84
N PHE A 136 6.52 -28.90 10.74
CA PHE A 136 6.27 -30.33 10.67
C PHE A 136 6.42 -30.83 9.24
N GLU A 137 6.97 -32.03 9.05
CA GLU A 137 7.08 -32.67 7.74
C GLU A 137 7.12 -34.19 7.89
N ASP A 138 6.23 -34.86 7.19
CA ASP A 138 6.28 -36.30 6.93
C ASP A 138 5.74 -36.66 5.54
N GLU A 139 5.44 -37.94 5.30
CA GLU A 139 4.99 -38.42 3.99
C GLU A 139 3.62 -37.87 3.55
N GLU A 140 2.75 -37.48 4.49
CA GLU A 140 1.38 -37.06 4.21
C GLU A 140 1.14 -35.57 4.48
N LEU A 141 1.89 -34.95 5.39
CA LEU A 141 1.68 -33.57 5.81
C LEU A 141 2.99 -32.77 5.88
N ILE A 142 2.96 -31.57 5.28
CA ILE A 142 3.97 -30.53 5.49
C ILE A 142 3.30 -29.29 6.07
N VAL A 143 3.88 -28.73 7.12
CA VAL A 143 3.46 -27.47 7.74
C VAL A 143 4.65 -26.51 7.76
N ALA A 144 4.51 -25.35 7.12
CA ALA A 144 5.59 -24.36 7.04
C ALA A 144 5.06 -22.93 7.18
N VAL A 145 5.85 -22.07 7.83
CA VAL A 145 5.62 -20.63 7.91
C VAL A 145 6.63 -19.92 7.02
N PRO A 146 6.27 -19.45 5.82
CA PRO A 146 7.13 -18.58 5.02
C PRO A 146 7.48 -17.29 5.78
N LEU A 147 8.74 -16.89 5.75
CA LEU A 147 9.24 -15.66 6.38
C LEU A 147 9.62 -14.58 5.37
N THR A 148 9.51 -14.89 4.08
CA THR A 148 9.85 -13.97 2.98
C THR A 148 8.86 -14.14 1.85
N ARG A 149 8.68 -13.09 1.03
CA ARG A 149 7.91 -13.19 -0.22
C ARG A 149 8.38 -14.35 -1.10
N ALA A 150 9.69 -14.57 -1.21
CA ALA A 150 10.23 -15.64 -2.06
C ALA A 150 9.85 -17.04 -1.57
N SER A 151 9.86 -17.26 -0.25
CA SER A 151 9.41 -18.53 0.33
C SER A 151 7.90 -18.72 0.19
N ALA A 152 7.09 -17.68 0.43
CA ALA A 152 5.64 -17.72 0.26
C ALA A 152 5.23 -18.05 -1.17
N GLN A 153 5.87 -17.40 -2.15
CA GLN A 153 5.70 -17.71 -3.57
C GLN A 153 6.06 -19.15 -3.88
N TRP A 154 7.14 -19.69 -3.30
CA TRP A 154 7.56 -21.07 -3.54
C TRP A 154 6.56 -22.09 -2.97
N TRP A 155 6.16 -21.93 -1.71
CA TRP A 155 5.17 -22.80 -1.06
C TRP A 155 3.80 -22.72 -1.75
N GLY A 156 3.39 -21.52 -2.18
CA GLY A 156 2.14 -21.25 -2.88
C GLY A 156 2.16 -21.48 -4.40
N ARG A 157 3.22 -22.03 -4.99
CA ARG A 157 3.25 -22.27 -6.46
C ARG A 157 2.06 -23.10 -6.94
N GLY A 158 1.36 -22.59 -7.96
CA GLY A 158 0.20 -23.26 -8.55
C GLY A 158 -1.11 -23.04 -7.78
N THR A 159 -1.13 -22.11 -6.83
CA THR A 159 -2.34 -21.62 -6.16
C THR A 159 -2.74 -20.26 -6.73
N GLN A 160 -3.96 -19.80 -6.40
CA GLN A 160 -4.45 -18.45 -6.71
C GLN A 160 -4.23 -17.46 -5.56
N TRP A 161 -3.42 -17.80 -4.55
CA TRP A 161 -3.20 -16.95 -3.39
C TRP A 161 -2.53 -15.63 -3.77
N CYS A 162 -3.09 -14.52 -3.29
CA CYS A 162 -2.48 -13.19 -3.38
C CYS A 162 -1.06 -13.14 -2.75
N THR A 163 -0.80 -13.97 -1.73
CA THR A 163 0.52 -14.09 -1.08
C THR A 163 1.53 -14.89 -1.90
N ALA A 164 1.08 -15.60 -2.93
CA ALA A 164 1.92 -16.37 -3.86
C ALA A 164 2.07 -15.72 -5.24
N ALA A 165 1.37 -14.59 -5.49
CA ALA A 165 1.36 -13.89 -6.76
C ALA A 165 2.74 -13.33 -7.15
N GLU A 166 3.02 -13.24 -8.45
CA GLU A 166 4.24 -12.61 -8.96
C GLU A 166 4.15 -11.08 -8.92
N GLU A 167 2.99 -10.53 -9.27
CA GLU A 167 2.64 -9.10 -9.26
C GLU A 167 1.58 -8.85 -8.18
N ASP A 168 1.53 -7.62 -7.62
CA ASP A 168 0.59 -7.22 -6.56
C ASP A 168 0.49 -8.19 -5.37
N ASN A 169 1.65 -8.72 -4.95
CA ASN A 169 1.75 -9.74 -3.92
C ASN A 169 1.49 -9.16 -2.52
N ALA A 170 0.52 -9.73 -1.81
CA ALA A 170 0.08 -9.27 -0.49
C ALA A 170 0.86 -9.89 0.70
N PHE A 171 1.92 -10.68 0.47
CA PHE A 171 2.63 -11.39 1.54
C PHE A 171 3.09 -10.47 2.66
N GLU A 172 3.71 -9.32 2.35
CA GLU A 172 4.23 -8.38 3.36
C GLU A 172 3.13 -7.69 4.17
N GLU A 173 1.89 -7.69 3.67
CA GLU A 173 0.73 -7.17 4.39
C GLU A 173 0.22 -8.20 5.39
N TYR A 174 0.05 -9.45 4.96
CA TYR A 174 -0.37 -10.56 5.83
C TYR A 174 0.73 -10.89 6.86
N HIS A 175 1.96 -11.13 6.42
CA HIS A 175 3.08 -11.50 7.28
C HIS A 175 3.31 -10.50 8.42
N ARG A 176 3.09 -9.22 8.16
CA ARG A 176 3.16 -8.12 9.13
C ARG A 176 2.04 -8.16 10.19
N GLN A 177 0.86 -8.65 9.83
CA GLN A 177 -0.23 -8.83 10.79
C GLN A 177 0.01 -10.06 11.67
N GLY A 178 0.78 -11.04 11.18
CA GLY A 178 1.20 -12.21 11.94
C GLY A 178 1.45 -13.43 11.04
N PRO A 179 1.49 -14.65 11.62
CA PRO A 179 1.96 -15.83 10.93
C PRO A 179 0.99 -16.29 9.83
N LEU A 180 1.55 -16.43 8.62
CA LEU A 180 0.94 -17.12 7.49
C LEU A 180 1.43 -18.56 7.47
N VAL A 181 0.55 -19.53 7.72
CA VAL A 181 0.89 -20.95 7.80
C VAL A 181 0.41 -21.68 6.55
N VAL A 182 1.31 -22.39 5.89
CA VAL A 182 1.01 -23.21 4.71
C VAL A 182 0.96 -24.68 5.13
N PHE A 183 -0.11 -25.36 4.71
CA PHE A 183 -0.31 -26.79 4.87
C PHE A 183 -0.27 -27.46 3.49
N ILE A 184 0.47 -28.55 3.38
CA ILE A 184 0.43 -29.44 2.20
C ILE A 184 -0.02 -30.81 2.68
N VAL A 185 -1.27 -31.18 2.38
CA VAL A 185 -1.90 -32.43 2.78
C VAL A 185 -2.02 -33.34 1.57
N LYS A 186 -1.21 -34.40 1.50
CA LYS A 186 -1.21 -35.37 0.38
C LYS A 186 -1.12 -34.69 -1.01
N GLY A 187 -0.42 -33.56 -1.08
CA GLY A 187 -0.24 -32.75 -2.29
C GLY A 187 -1.25 -31.60 -2.47
N ALA A 188 -2.39 -31.60 -1.78
CA ALA A 188 -3.31 -30.46 -1.73
C ALA A 188 -2.74 -29.35 -0.85
N LYS A 189 -2.98 -28.08 -1.20
CA LYS A 189 -2.39 -26.93 -0.52
C LYS A 189 -3.46 -26.08 0.16
N PHE A 190 -3.15 -25.65 1.37
CA PHE A 190 -4.00 -24.77 2.15
C PHE A 190 -3.17 -23.66 2.81
N GLN A 191 -3.78 -22.50 3.00
CA GLN A 191 -3.14 -21.35 3.64
C GLN A 191 -4.03 -20.84 4.77
N PHE A 192 -3.43 -20.72 5.96
CA PHE A 192 -4.05 -20.15 7.15
C PHE A 192 -3.34 -18.86 7.53
N HIS A 193 -4.08 -17.78 7.71
CA HIS A 193 -3.57 -16.56 8.34
C HIS A 193 -4.26 -16.41 9.70
N ALA A 194 -3.50 -16.59 10.78
CA ALA A 194 -4.05 -16.61 12.14
C ALA A 194 -4.68 -15.26 12.57
N PRO A 195 -4.06 -14.09 12.28
CA PRO A 195 -4.60 -12.79 12.70
C PRO A 195 -5.93 -12.41 12.06
N SER A 196 -6.11 -12.65 10.75
CA SER A 196 -7.40 -12.41 10.07
C SER A 196 -8.35 -13.58 10.20
N ASP A 197 -7.88 -14.68 10.79
CA ASP A 197 -8.60 -15.93 10.90
C ASP A 197 -9.18 -16.31 9.53
N SER A 198 -8.31 -16.52 8.54
CA SER A 198 -8.72 -16.87 7.19
C SER A 198 -8.03 -18.15 6.74
N PHE A 199 -8.81 -19.13 6.27
CA PHE A 199 -8.31 -20.43 5.85
C PHE A 199 -8.81 -20.73 4.45
N HIS A 200 -7.88 -20.90 3.50
CA HIS A 200 -8.20 -21.03 2.08
C HIS A 200 -7.53 -22.25 1.44
N ASP A 201 -8.20 -22.82 0.45
CA ASP A 201 -7.66 -23.84 -0.46
C ASP A 201 -6.79 -23.21 -1.57
N ASP A 202 -6.29 -24.02 -2.51
CA ASP A 202 -5.42 -23.56 -3.60
C ASP A 202 -6.10 -22.64 -4.63
N ALA A 203 -7.43 -22.58 -4.64
CA ALA A 203 -8.20 -21.65 -5.48
C ALA A 203 -8.53 -20.34 -4.76
N ASP A 204 -7.93 -20.09 -3.59
CA ASP A 204 -8.24 -18.96 -2.70
C ASP A 204 -9.70 -18.98 -2.19
N GLY A 205 -10.33 -20.16 -2.22
CA GLY A 205 -11.68 -20.39 -1.70
C GLY A 205 -11.66 -20.70 -0.21
N PRO A 206 -12.60 -20.18 0.60
CA PRO A 206 -12.64 -20.45 2.03
C PRO A 206 -12.93 -21.94 2.28
N VAL A 207 -12.16 -22.55 3.18
CA VAL A 207 -12.28 -23.97 3.52
C VAL A 207 -12.39 -24.16 5.04
N ASP A 208 -13.09 -25.22 5.46
CA ASP A 208 -13.18 -25.59 6.87
C ASP A 208 -11.91 -26.33 7.31
N VAL A 209 -11.59 -26.22 8.61
CA VAL A 209 -10.42 -26.85 9.23
C VAL A 209 -10.57 -28.38 9.37
N GLU A 210 -11.76 -28.92 9.14
CA GLU A 210 -12.05 -30.37 9.15
C GLU A 210 -11.06 -31.18 8.28
N VAL A 211 -10.51 -30.58 7.22
CA VAL A 211 -9.49 -31.21 6.36
C VAL A 211 -8.17 -31.53 7.09
N LEU A 212 -7.89 -30.85 8.21
CA LEU A 212 -6.70 -31.03 9.04
C LEU A 212 -6.95 -31.84 10.32
N GLU A 213 -8.21 -32.04 10.75
CA GLU A 213 -8.56 -32.76 11.98
C GLU A 213 -7.87 -34.13 12.13
N PRO A 214 -7.77 -34.98 11.08
CA PRO A 214 -7.09 -36.28 11.19
C PRO A 214 -5.61 -36.17 11.56
N PHE A 215 -4.99 -35.01 11.34
CA PHE A 215 -3.59 -34.75 11.60
C PHE A 215 -3.33 -34.05 12.94
N PHE A 216 -4.36 -33.53 13.61
CA PHE A 216 -4.21 -32.83 14.88
C PHE A 216 -3.43 -33.63 15.94
N PRO A 217 -3.71 -34.93 16.20
CA PRO A 217 -2.93 -35.69 17.18
C PRO A 217 -1.44 -35.77 16.85
N ARG A 218 -1.07 -35.78 15.56
CA ARG A 218 0.33 -35.80 15.10
C ARG A 218 1.00 -34.46 15.33
N LEU A 219 0.30 -33.36 15.01
CA LEU A 219 0.78 -32.01 15.27
C LEU A 219 0.97 -31.78 16.77
N GLU A 220 0.02 -32.20 17.59
CA GLU A 220 0.16 -32.15 19.06
C GLU A 220 1.34 -32.99 19.55
N ALA A 221 1.51 -34.22 19.06
CA ALA A 221 2.66 -35.05 19.42
C ALA A 221 4.01 -34.40 19.02
N ALA A 222 4.03 -33.60 17.96
CA ALA A 222 5.18 -32.81 17.53
C ALA A 222 5.38 -31.50 18.32
N GLY A 223 4.56 -31.24 19.35
CA GLY A 223 4.65 -30.02 20.17
C GLY A 223 3.92 -28.81 19.58
N LEU A 224 3.06 -29.00 18.58
CA LEU A 224 2.29 -27.95 17.91
C LEU A 224 0.85 -27.84 18.44
N GLN A 225 0.62 -28.14 19.73
CA GLN A 225 -0.72 -28.01 20.35
C GLN A 225 -1.34 -26.63 20.15
N SER A 226 -0.52 -25.58 20.20
CA SER A 226 -0.98 -24.21 20.01
C SER A 226 -1.37 -23.88 18.57
N LEU A 227 -0.75 -24.51 17.58
CA LEU A 227 -1.18 -24.37 16.18
C LEU A 227 -2.51 -25.09 15.97
N VAL A 228 -2.66 -26.27 16.55
CA VAL A 228 -3.93 -27.00 16.56
C VAL A 228 -5.02 -26.17 17.23
N LEU A 229 -4.70 -25.46 18.33
CA LEU A 229 -5.59 -24.49 18.95
C LEU A 229 -5.89 -23.29 18.05
N ALA A 230 -4.94 -22.75 17.30
CA ALA A 230 -5.26 -21.65 16.38
C ALA A 230 -6.19 -22.11 15.23
N LEU A 231 -6.01 -23.36 14.79
CA LEU A 231 -6.81 -24.01 13.76
C LEU A 231 -8.22 -24.37 14.27
N ASP A 232 -8.31 -24.90 15.48
CA ASP A 232 -9.55 -25.15 16.21
C ASP A 232 -9.46 -24.51 17.62
N PRO A 233 -9.83 -23.22 17.76
CA PRO A 233 -9.76 -22.45 19.03
C PRO A 233 -10.58 -23.03 20.18
N LEU A 234 -11.26 -24.14 19.93
CA LEU A 234 -12.25 -24.74 20.78
C LEU A 234 -11.97 -26.22 21.05
N ALA A 235 -10.92 -26.79 20.46
CA ALA A 235 -10.46 -28.16 20.72
C ALA A 235 -9.92 -28.34 22.14
N GLN A 236 -9.30 -27.30 22.72
CA GLN A 236 -8.75 -27.29 24.07
C GLN A 236 -8.92 -25.91 24.72
N ASP A 237 -9.03 -25.88 26.04
CA ASP A 237 -9.07 -24.63 26.79
C ASP A 237 -7.63 -24.10 26.99
N VAL A 238 -7.28 -23.01 26.31
CA VAL A 238 -6.00 -22.31 26.47
C VAL A 238 -5.75 -21.92 27.94
N GLY A 239 -6.82 -21.65 28.69
CA GLY A 239 -6.81 -21.40 30.12
C GLY A 239 -6.28 -22.56 30.97
N THR A 240 -6.17 -23.76 30.42
CA THR A 240 -5.63 -24.96 31.11
C THR A 240 -4.21 -25.33 30.70
N LEU A 241 -3.67 -24.76 29.62
CA LEU A 241 -2.33 -25.08 29.15
C LEU A 241 -1.26 -24.61 30.15
N PRO A 242 -0.21 -25.43 30.40
CA PRO A 242 0.95 -25.00 31.19
C PRO A 242 1.64 -23.80 30.55
N LEU A 243 2.13 -22.85 31.37
CA LEU A 243 2.81 -21.64 30.88
C LEU A 243 4.00 -21.95 29.96
N GLU A 244 4.76 -23.00 30.23
CA GLU A 244 5.89 -23.41 29.38
C GLU A 244 5.46 -23.77 27.96
N ARG A 245 4.28 -24.39 27.80
CA ARG A 245 3.73 -24.67 26.45
C ARG A 245 3.25 -23.40 25.75
N LEU A 246 2.67 -22.46 26.48
CA LEU A 246 2.29 -21.16 25.93
C LEU A 246 3.53 -20.38 25.47
N ARG A 247 4.61 -20.38 26.24
CA ARG A 247 5.88 -19.75 25.86
C ARG A 247 6.47 -20.41 24.61
N SER A 248 6.54 -21.74 24.59
CA SER A 248 7.02 -22.50 23.43
C SER A 248 6.15 -22.28 22.18
N ALA A 249 4.84 -22.06 22.34
CA ALA A 249 3.93 -21.76 21.25
C ALA A 249 4.21 -20.40 20.61
N ILE A 250 4.40 -19.38 21.45
CA ILE A 250 4.72 -18.02 21.02
C ILE A 250 6.07 -18.00 20.31
N THR A 251 7.13 -18.55 20.92
CA THR A 251 8.47 -18.57 20.29
C THR A 251 8.58 -19.55 19.13
N GLY A 252 7.75 -20.59 19.16
CA GLY A 252 7.52 -21.55 18.09
C GLY A 252 6.84 -20.87 16.92
N TRP A 253 5.68 -21.32 16.49
CA TRP A 253 5.08 -20.82 15.24
C TRP A 253 4.59 -19.36 15.27
N GLY A 254 4.63 -18.67 16.42
CA GLY A 254 4.21 -17.26 16.54
C GLY A 254 2.77 -17.11 17.01
N MET A 255 2.34 -17.91 17.99
CA MET A 255 0.96 -17.85 18.50
C MET A 255 0.60 -16.42 18.96
N PRO A 256 -0.44 -15.78 18.38
CA PRO A 256 -0.88 -14.45 18.81
C PRO A 256 -1.34 -14.41 20.27
N LEU A 257 -1.05 -13.32 20.96
CA LEU A 257 -1.35 -13.15 22.39
C LEU A 257 -2.87 -13.03 22.65
N CYS A 258 -3.66 -12.66 21.63
CA CYS A 258 -5.12 -12.61 21.71
C CYS A 258 -5.77 -13.97 22.02
N PHE A 259 -5.10 -15.09 21.73
CA PHE A 259 -5.57 -16.43 22.07
C PHE A 259 -5.33 -16.80 23.54
N VAL A 260 -4.44 -16.10 24.25
CA VAL A 260 -4.19 -16.32 25.67
C VAL A 260 -5.16 -15.46 26.48
N PRO A 261 -5.94 -16.02 27.44
CA PRO A 261 -6.76 -15.23 28.35
C PRO A 261 -5.93 -14.18 29.08
N GLU A 262 -6.46 -12.98 29.26
CA GLU A 262 -5.73 -11.85 29.85
C GLU A 262 -5.16 -12.19 31.22
N GLU A 263 -5.91 -12.92 32.04
CA GLU A 263 -5.54 -13.32 33.39
C GLU A 263 -4.32 -14.25 33.43
N ARG A 264 -3.98 -14.85 32.28
CA ARG A 264 -2.84 -15.76 32.09
C ARG A 264 -1.66 -15.06 31.43
N ARG A 265 -1.80 -13.82 30.94
CA ARG A 265 -0.73 -13.04 30.30
C ARG A 265 0.19 -12.48 31.39
N ASP A 266 1.30 -13.16 31.63
CA ASP A 266 2.37 -12.64 32.48
C ASP A 266 3.33 -11.74 31.68
N ALA A 267 4.19 -11.01 32.40
CA ALA A 267 5.16 -10.09 31.77
C ALA A 267 6.10 -10.81 30.79
N GLU A 268 6.46 -12.07 31.05
CA GLU A 268 7.38 -12.84 30.22
C GLU A 268 6.72 -13.32 28.92
N LEU A 269 5.48 -13.80 28.97
CA LEU A 269 4.67 -14.14 27.80
C LEU A 269 4.48 -12.91 26.91
N CYS A 270 4.15 -11.77 27.50
CA CYS A 270 4.00 -10.50 26.76
C CYS A 270 5.33 -10.12 26.09
N ARG A 271 6.45 -10.22 26.81
CA ARG A 271 7.79 -9.95 26.28
C ARG A 271 8.15 -10.88 25.12
N LEU A 272 7.89 -12.19 25.25
CA LEU A 272 8.16 -13.18 24.20
C LEU A 272 7.30 -12.95 22.96
N ALA A 273 6.02 -12.58 23.14
CA ALA A 273 5.11 -12.26 22.03
C ALA A 273 5.58 -11.03 21.26
N VAL A 274 5.84 -9.94 21.99
CA VAL A 274 6.34 -8.68 21.39
C VAL A 274 7.73 -8.84 20.75
N ALA A 275 8.59 -9.71 21.31
CA ALA A 275 9.89 -10.02 20.72
C ALA A 275 9.77 -10.80 19.39
N HIS A 276 8.70 -11.58 19.24
CA HIS A 276 8.40 -12.32 18.03
C HIS A 276 7.78 -11.41 16.97
N GLU A 277 6.77 -10.63 17.34
CA GLU A 277 6.07 -9.69 16.47
C GLU A 277 5.68 -8.42 17.26
N GLY A 278 6.09 -7.24 16.78
CA GLY A 278 5.93 -5.99 17.52
C GLY A 278 4.47 -5.59 17.71
N THR A 279 3.60 -5.95 16.77
CA THR A 279 2.17 -5.62 16.76
C THR A 279 1.38 -6.30 17.88
N GLU A 280 1.94 -7.35 18.51
CA GLU A 280 1.37 -8.04 19.67
C GLU A 280 1.21 -7.14 20.90
N LEU A 281 1.87 -5.96 20.91
CA LEU A 281 1.69 -4.94 21.95
C LEU A 281 0.21 -4.54 22.11
N SER A 282 -0.59 -4.62 21.05
CA SER A 282 -2.04 -4.36 21.06
C SER A 282 -2.82 -5.28 22.01
N HIS A 283 -2.31 -6.49 22.25
CA HIS A 283 -2.92 -7.50 23.11
C HIS A 283 -2.27 -7.56 24.50
N VAL A 284 -1.20 -6.81 24.74
CA VAL A 284 -0.60 -6.70 26.08
C VAL A 284 -1.51 -5.84 26.96
N PRO A 285 -1.90 -6.32 28.16
CA PRO A 285 -2.65 -5.52 29.12
C PRO A 285 -1.90 -4.23 29.42
N GLU A 286 -2.62 -3.09 29.49
CA GLU A 286 -1.99 -1.78 29.63
C GLU A 286 -1.10 -1.69 30.89
N SER A 287 -1.50 -2.35 31.98
CA SER A 287 -0.73 -2.46 33.22
C SER A 287 0.63 -3.17 33.08
N LEU A 288 0.82 -3.95 32.01
CA LEU A 288 2.06 -4.67 31.70
C LEU A 288 2.89 -3.98 30.59
N ARG A 289 2.39 -2.90 29.98
CA ARG A 289 3.13 -2.14 28.97
C ARG A 289 4.17 -1.26 29.68
N THR A 290 5.39 -1.77 29.83
CA THR A 290 6.52 -0.96 30.31
C THR A 290 7.21 -0.23 29.16
N ARG A 291 8.00 0.80 29.49
CA ARG A 291 8.81 1.51 28.49
C ARG A 291 9.69 0.56 27.69
N GLU A 292 10.33 -0.40 28.35
CA GLU A 292 11.24 -1.37 27.72
C GLU A 292 10.49 -2.29 26.75
N LEU A 293 9.30 -2.76 27.14
CA LEU A 293 8.46 -3.59 26.27
C LEU A 293 7.96 -2.80 25.06
N CYS A 294 7.55 -1.55 25.27
CA CYS A 294 7.14 -0.66 24.19
C CYS A 294 8.30 -0.35 23.23
N LEU A 295 9.52 -0.14 23.73
CA LEU A 295 10.70 0.06 22.91
C LEU A 295 11.03 -1.18 22.08
N LEU A 296 10.93 -2.37 22.67
CA LEU A 296 11.09 -3.64 21.97
C LEU A 296 10.09 -3.78 20.81
N ALA A 297 8.82 -3.44 21.06
CA ALA A 297 7.76 -3.49 20.04
C ALA A 297 8.07 -2.57 18.85
N VAL A 298 8.39 -1.30 19.12
CA VAL A 298 8.64 -0.31 18.04
C VAL A 298 9.95 -0.56 17.30
N ALA A 299 10.94 -1.20 17.93
CA ALA A 299 12.18 -1.59 17.28
C ALA A 299 11.97 -2.71 16.24
N GLY A 300 10.98 -3.59 16.49
CA GLY A 300 10.53 -4.63 15.56
C GLY A 300 9.64 -4.08 14.44
N ASP A 301 8.52 -3.43 14.80
CA ASP A 301 7.66 -2.71 13.86
C ASP A 301 7.28 -1.33 14.44
N GLY A 302 7.72 -0.26 13.77
CA GLY A 302 7.45 1.12 14.19
C GLY A 302 5.95 1.44 14.32
N ARG A 303 5.08 0.77 13.54
CA ARG A 303 3.62 0.95 13.62
C ARG A 303 3.04 0.60 14.99
N SER A 304 3.77 -0.20 15.78
CA SER A 304 3.39 -0.54 17.15
C SER A 304 3.28 0.68 18.07
N LEU A 305 3.83 1.84 17.68
CA LEU A 305 3.67 3.11 18.40
C LEU A 305 2.20 3.44 18.68
N GLN A 306 1.27 3.05 17.80
CA GLN A 306 -0.16 3.27 18.00
C GLN A 306 -0.71 2.61 19.28
N TYR A 307 -0.07 1.53 19.76
CA TYR A 307 -0.45 0.80 20.97
C TYR A 307 0.38 1.19 22.20
N VAL A 308 1.37 2.07 22.04
CA VAL A 308 2.18 2.55 23.17
C VAL A 308 1.37 3.61 23.93
N PRO A 309 1.16 3.47 25.26
CA PRO A 309 0.50 4.49 26.05
C PRO A 309 1.18 5.85 25.88
N PHE A 310 0.41 6.91 25.66
CA PHE A 310 0.96 8.27 25.41
C PHE A 310 1.92 8.74 26.50
N ALA A 311 1.63 8.41 27.77
CA ALA A 311 2.49 8.75 28.90
C ALA A 311 3.88 8.07 28.87
N LEU A 312 4.04 6.99 28.09
CA LEU A 312 5.30 6.28 27.90
C LEU A 312 6.03 6.68 26.62
N ARG A 313 5.40 7.49 25.76
CA ARG A 313 6.03 8.00 24.54
C ARG A 313 7.02 9.09 24.94
N ASP A 314 8.29 8.81 24.71
CA ASP A 314 9.37 9.79 24.81
C ASP A 314 10.06 9.98 23.46
N ARG A 315 11.00 10.93 23.41
CA ARG A 315 11.72 11.28 22.19
C ARG A 315 12.43 10.07 21.56
N GLU A 316 13.12 9.25 22.35
CA GLU A 316 13.91 8.12 21.85
C GLU A 316 13.01 7.03 21.24
N LEU A 317 11.95 6.68 21.96
CA LEU A 317 10.97 5.68 21.52
C LEU A 317 10.26 6.15 20.24
N CYS A 318 9.82 7.40 20.19
CA CYS A 318 9.17 7.97 19.00
C CYS A 318 10.10 8.04 17.80
N LEU A 319 11.37 8.45 17.97
CA LEU A 319 12.33 8.48 16.86
C LEU A 319 12.57 7.08 16.30
N THR A 320 12.82 6.11 17.19
CA THR A 320 13.00 4.70 16.81
C THR A 320 11.78 4.20 16.03
N ALA A 321 10.58 4.50 16.52
CA ALA A 321 9.35 4.09 15.87
C ALA A 321 9.21 4.71 14.46
N VAL A 322 9.47 6.01 14.30
CA VAL A 322 9.41 6.69 13.00
C VAL A 322 10.43 6.11 12.02
N GLU A 323 11.68 5.89 12.44
CA GLU A 323 12.71 5.23 11.62
C GLU A 323 12.31 3.81 11.20
N LYS A 324 11.52 3.13 12.05
CA LYS A 324 10.98 1.79 11.81
C LYS A 324 9.64 1.78 11.07
N GLY A 325 9.04 2.93 10.78
CA GLY A 325 7.85 3.05 9.92
C GLY A 325 6.57 3.50 10.59
N ALA A 326 6.65 4.06 11.79
CA ALA A 326 5.52 4.75 12.39
C ALA A 326 5.15 5.99 11.58
N LEU A 327 3.85 6.26 11.47
CA LEU A 327 3.36 7.54 10.97
C LEU A 327 3.60 8.62 12.03
N LEU A 328 3.95 9.83 11.57
CA LEU A 328 4.22 10.97 12.44
C LEU A 328 2.98 11.39 13.28
N GLY A 329 1.77 11.11 12.78
CA GLY A 329 0.52 11.34 13.52
C GLY A 329 0.39 10.56 14.83
N TYR A 330 1.14 9.45 15.00
CA TYR A 330 1.23 8.75 16.28
C TYR A 330 2.28 9.33 17.23
N VAL A 331 3.12 10.28 16.80
CA VAL A 331 4.05 10.95 17.71
C VAL A 331 3.29 12.09 18.41
N PRO A 332 3.37 12.23 19.75
CA PRO A 332 2.80 13.39 20.44
C PRO A 332 3.35 14.69 19.85
N ASP A 333 2.47 15.66 19.55
CA ASP A 333 2.83 16.92 18.88
C ASP A 333 4.03 17.62 19.54
N THR A 334 4.10 17.61 20.88
CA THR A 334 5.18 18.22 21.67
C THR A 334 6.53 17.51 21.56
N LEU A 335 6.56 16.26 21.07
CA LEU A 335 7.79 15.49 20.87
C LEU A 335 8.28 15.51 19.43
N ARG A 336 7.48 16.00 18.49
CA ARG A 336 7.85 16.09 17.08
C ARG A 336 8.96 17.13 16.93
N ASP A 337 10.14 16.66 16.53
CA ASP A 337 11.28 17.51 16.22
C ASP A 337 11.72 17.36 14.77
N ARG A 338 12.65 18.21 14.35
CA ARG A 338 13.16 18.25 12.98
C ARG A 338 13.67 16.88 12.51
N GLU A 339 14.37 16.16 13.37
CA GLU A 339 15.00 14.89 13.02
C GLU A 339 13.94 13.83 12.72
N MET A 340 12.93 13.71 13.60
CA MET A 340 11.79 12.81 13.38
C MET A 340 11.02 13.17 12.11
N CYS A 341 10.77 14.46 11.88
CA CYS A 341 10.05 14.91 10.69
C CYS A 341 10.80 14.55 9.39
N LEU A 342 12.13 14.71 9.36
CA LEU A 342 12.95 14.29 8.21
C LEU A 342 12.95 12.77 8.05
N ALA A 343 13.05 12.01 9.14
CA ALA A 343 12.99 10.55 9.09
C ALA A 343 11.65 10.05 8.52
N ALA A 344 10.54 10.66 8.94
CA ALA A 344 9.21 10.37 8.41
C ALA A 344 9.11 10.71 6.91
N ALA A 345 9.59 11.89 6.51
CA ALA A 345 9.55 12.32 5.12
C ALA A 345 10.37 11.40 4.19
N ARG A 346 11.57 10.96 4.61
CA ARG A 346 12.43 10.07 3.80
C ARG A 346 11.81 8.69 3.52
N ARG A 347 10.98 8.19 4.43
CA ARG A 347 10.34 6.88 4.27
C ARG A 347 9.26 6.87 3.19
N GLY A 348 8.58 8.00 3.00
CA GLY A 348 7.34 8.04 2.22
C GLY A 348 6.21 7.26 2.91
N GLY A 349 4.97 7.45 2.46
CA GLY A 349 3.82 6.65 2.92
C GLY A 349 2.67 7.40 3.56
N GLY A 350 2.50 8.70 3.28
CA GLY A 350 1.32 9.48 3.68
C GLY A 350 1.53 10.98 3.51
N PHE A 351 0.56 11.77 3.95
CA PHE A 351 0.64 13.25 4.03
C PHE A 351 1.50 13.65 5.23
N VAL A 352 2.83 13.60 5.10
CA VAL A 352 3.73 13.85 6.24
C VAL A 352 3.59 15.28 6.75
N LEU A 353 3.45 16.25 5.84
CA LEU A 353 3.40 17.67 6.19
C LEU A 353 2.17 18.03 7.03
N GLU A 354 1.08 17.26 6.94
CA GLU A 354 -0.11 17.42 7.80
C GLU A 354 0.28 17.40 9.28
N PHE A 355 1.14 16.45 9.67
CA PHE A 355 1.52 16.20 11.05
C PHE A 355 2.80 16.93 11.50
N VAL A 356 3.57 17.50 10.57
CA VAL A 356 4.78 18.24 10.93
C VAL A 356 4.38 19.57 11.56
N PRO A 357 4.89 19.89 12.78
CA PRO A 357 4.73 21.21 13.38
C PRO A 357 5.09 22.32 12.41
N PHE A 358 4.23 23.33 12.30
CA PHE A 358 4.41 24.38 11.29
C PHE A 358 5.81 25.01 11.34
N ALA A 359 6.30 25.31 12.55
CA ALA A 359 7.61 25.93 12.77
C ALA A 359 8.81 25.08 12.28
N LEU A 360 8.60 23.79 12.00
CA LEU A 360 9.62 22.87 11.50
C LEU A 360 9.56 22.67 9.98
N ARG A 361 8.53 23.22 9.31
CA ARG A 361 8.35 23.09 7.85
C ARG A 361 9.29 24.06 7.13
N ASP A 362 10.41 23.55 6.67
CA ASP A 362 11.38 24.31 5.87
C ASP A 362 11.50 23.78 4.44
N ALA A 363 12.33 24.46 3.64
CA ALA A 363 12.48 24.15 2.22
C ALA A 363 13.01 22.72 1.97
N GLU A 364 13.85 22.19 2.86
CA GLU A 364 14.40 20.84 2.72
C GLU A 364 13.32 19.80 2.98
N LEU A 365 12.65 19.91 4.13
CA LEU A 365 11.61 18.98 4.54
C LEU A 365 10.43 18.97 3.57
N CYS A 366 9.91 20.15 3.17
CA CYS A 366 8.78 20.24 2.25
C CYS A 366 9.08 19.62 0.89
N ARG A 367 10.30 19.83 0.35
CA ARG A 367 10.71 19.21 -0.90
C ARG A 367 10.79 17.69 -0.78
N LEU A 368 11.44 17.21 0.27
CA LEU A 368 11.59 15.78 0.51
C LEU A 368 10.24 15.07 0.67
N ALA A 369 9.31 15.68 1.39
CA ALA A 369 7.96 15.17 1.60
C ALA A 369 7.20 15.02 0.25
N MET A 370 7.26 16.05 -0.60
CA MET A 370 6.68 16.06 -1.95
C MET A 370 7.36 15.09 -2.93
N GLU A 371 8.64 14.79 -2.73
CA GLU A 371 9.37 13.81 -3.54
C GLU A 371 9.05 12.37 -3.14
N SER A 372 8.77 12.13 -1.87
CA SER A 372 8.66 10.78 -1.29
C SER A 372 7.22 10.29 -1.13
N GLY A 373 6.22 11.16 -1.30
CA GLY A 373 4.81 10.80 -1.12
C GLY A 373 3.84 11.85 -1.69
N PRO A 374 2.51 11.57 -1.63
CA PRO A 374 1.47 12.43 -2.17
C PRO A 374 1.17 13.62 -1.23
N ASP A 375 2.17 14.37 -0.77
CA ASP A 375 1.95 15.50 0.14
C ASP A 375 1.19 16.67 -0.52
N ARG A 376 0.48 17.47 0.29
CA ARG A 376 -0.41 18.54 -0.21
C ARG A 376 0.17 19.93 -0.03
N LEU A 377 -0.13 20.83 -0.98
CA LEU A 377 0.31 22.22 -0.91
C LEU A 377 -0.32 22.96 0.26
N GLU A 378 -1.53 22.58 0.69
CA GLU A 378 -2.22 23.21 1.83
C GLU A 378 -1.38 23.21 3.11
N HIS A 379 -0.56 22.17 3.32
CA HIS A 379 0.35 22.06 4.45
C HIS A 379 1.75 22.63 4.19
N THR A 380 2.07 23.02 2.96
CA THR A 380 3.34 23.67 2.63
C THR A 380 3.27 25.17 2.90
N PRO A 381 4.21 25.76 3.66
CA PRO A 381 4.24 27.21 3.88
C PRO A 381 4.22 28.00 2.56
N TRP A 382 3.42 29.07 2.49
CA TRP A 382 3.19 29.82 1.25
C TRP A 382 4.49 30.33 0.58
N ALA A 383 5.47 30.74 1.40
CA ALA A 383 6.77 31.21 0.95
C ALA A 383 7.64 30.12 0.31
N LEU A 384 7.37 28.85 0.61
CA LEU A 384 8.16 27.70 0.12
C LEU A 384 7.55 27.03 -1.10
N ARG A 385 6.37 27.46 -1.54
CA ARG A 385 5.72 26.95 -2.75
C ARG A 385 6.42 27.52 -3.98
N ASP A 386 7.38 26.76 -4.49
CA ASP A 386 8.04 27.02 -5.76
C ASP A 386 7.35 26.27 -6.91
N ARG A 387 7.83 26.51 -8.14
CA ARG A 387 7.24 25.93 -9.35
C ARG A 387 7.33 24.40 -9.38
N ASP A 388 8.42 23.82 -8.89
CA ASP A 388 8.63 22.36 -8.93
C ASP A 388 7.70 21.65 -7.95
N ILE A 389 7.67 22.11 -6.70
CA ILE A 389 6.76 21.59 -5.65
C ILE A 389 5.30 21.69 -6.10
N CYS A 390 4.91 22.81 -6.72
CA CYS A 390 3.54 22.99 -7.19
C CYS A 390 3.16 22.01 -8.31
N PHE A 391 4.06 21.72 -9.26
CA PHE A 391 3.78 20.72 -10.31
C PHE A 391 3.68 19.30 -9.75
N ARG A 392 4.55 18.94 -8.81
CA ARG A 392 4.48 17.62 -8.16
C ARG A 392 3.15 17.40 -7.45
N ALA A 393 2.68 18.40 -6.72
CA ALA A 393 1.39 18.31 -6.04
C ALA A 393 0.22 18.19 -7.03
N LEU A 394 0.25 18.93 -8.14
CA LEU A 394 -0.78 18.83 -9.19
C LEU A 394 -0.83 17.46 -9.85
N ALA A 395 0.31 16.80 -10.01
CA ALA A 395 0.37 15.46 -10.59
C ALA A 395 -0.26 14.38 -9.68
N SER A 396 -0.48 14.69 -8.40
CA SER A 396 -1.18 13.80 -7.47
C SER A 396 -2.66 14.14 -7.32
N GLU A 397 -3.00 15.44 -7.28
CA GLU A 397 -4.37 15.92 -7.10
C GLU A 397 -4.53 17.27 -7.83
N GLY A 398 -5.37 17.32 -8.87
CA GLY A 398 -5.56 18.55 -9.66
C GLY A 398 -6.09 19.74 -8.85
N PHE A 399 -6.90 19.50 -7.81
CA PHE A 399 -7.41 20.54 -6.92
C PHE A 399 -6.34 21.32 -6.15
N GLN A 400 -5.09 20.83 -6.13
CA GLN A 400 -3.97 21.57 -5.57
C GLN A 400 -3.72 22.91 -6.30
N LEU A 401 -4.28 23.12 -7.51
CA LEU A 401 -4.24 24.39 -8.24
C LEU A 401 -4.72 25.58 -7.40
N ALA A 402 -5.73 25.37 -6.54
CA ALA A 402 -6.25 26.40 -5.62
C ALA A 402 -5.17 26.95 -4.67
N PHE A 403 -4.17 26.14 -4.36
CA PHE A 403 -3.08 26.44 -3.44
C PHE A 403 -1.77 26.86 -4.12
N VAL A 404 -1.70 26.81 -5.45
CA VAL A 404 -0.53 27.30 -6.21
C VAL A 404 -0.49 28.83 -6.13
N PRO A 405 0.65 29.47 -5.79
CA PRO A 405 0.76 30.94 -5.81
C PRO A 405 0.47 31.53 -7.19
N GLU A 406 -0.22 32.67 -7.26
CA GLU A 406 -0.65 33.30 -8.53
C GLU A 406 0.52 33.53 -9.51
N ARG A 407 1.69 33.91 -8.99
CA ARG A 407 2.95 34.07 -9.76
C ARG A 407 3.38 32.83 -10.55
N HIS A 408 2.89 31.64 -10.19
CA HIS A 408 3.21 30.37 -10.86
C HIS A 408 2.08 29.87 -11.76
N ARG A 409 0.86 30.38 -11.62
CA ARG A 409 -0.31 29.94 -12.38
C ARG A 409 -0.27 30.48 -13.81
N ASP A 410 0.23 29.66 -14.72
CA ASP A 410 0.23 29.93 -16.16
C ASP A 410 -0.50 28.83 -16.94
N ARG A 411 -0.49 28.92 -18.28
CA ARG A 411 -1.16 27.96 -19.16
C ARG A 411 -0.74 26.52 -18.88
N GLU A 412 0.55 26.29 -18.61
CA GLU A 412 1.10 24.96 -18.38
C GLU A 412 0.51 24.36 -17.09
N PHE A 413 0.47 25.14 -16.01
CA PHE A 413 -0.18 24.76 -14.76
C PHE A 413 -1.66 24.46 -14.92
N TYR A 414 -2.39 25.34 -15.62
CA TYR A 414 -3.82 25.15 -15.83
C TYR A 414 -4.09 23.86 -16.59
N LEU A 415 -3.36 23.60 -17.69
CA LEU A 415 -3.54 22.40 -18.49
C LEU A 415 -3.23 21.13 -17.69
N ALA A 416 -2.13 21.11 -16.94
CA ALA A 416 -1.77 19.97 -16.10
C ALA A 416 -2.87 19.68 -15.05
N ALA A 417 -3.41 20.71 -14.40
CA ALA A 417 -4.47 20.56 -13.41
C ALA A 417 -5.79 20.05 -14.00
N VAL A 418 -6.25 20.57 -15.15
CA VAL A 418 -7.52 20.13 -15.76
C VAL A 418 -7.43 18.74 -16.38
N GLN A 419 -6.24 18.32 -16.82
CA GLN A 419 -6.04 16.96 -17.31
C GLN A 419 -6.16 15.94 -16.18
N GLU A 420 -5.56 16.25 -15.02
CA GLU A 420 -5.69 15.40 -13.84
C GLU A 420 -7.11 15.39 -13.29
N GLN A 421 -7.73 16.57 -13.15
CA GLN A 421 -9.08 16.69 -12.61
C GLN A 421 -9.86 17.86 -13.24
N GLY A 422 -10.84 17.54 -14.07
CA GLY A 422 -11.57 18.51 -14.89
C GLY A 422 -12.25 19.66 -14.12
N CYS A 423 -12.82 19.39 -12.94
CA CYS A 423 -13.46 20.44 -12.12
C CYS A 423 -12.51 21.54 -11.65
N THR A 424 -11.19 21.33 -11.72
CA THR A 424 -10.19 22.36 -11.40
C THR A 424 -10.26 23.58 -12.33
N LEU A 425 -11.00 23.47 -13.44
CA LEU A 425 -11.34 24.59 -14.32
C LEU A 425 -11.90 25.79 -13.54
N GLU A 426 -12.59 25.55 -12.41
CA GLU A 426 -13.05 26.58 -11.48
C GLU A 426 -11.94 27.57 -11.08
N PHE A 427 -10.72 27.09 -10.84
CA PHE A 427 -9.59 27.93 -10.41
C PHE A 427 -8.85 28.60 -11.57
N VAL A 428 -9.19 28.28 -12.82
CA VAL A 428 -8.64 28.92 -14.02
C VAL A 428 -9.40 30.23 -14.27
N PRO A 429 -8.73 31.40 -14.38
CA PRO A 429 -9.40 32.66 -14.69
C PRO A 429 -10.21 32.54 -15.99
N LEU A 430 -11.43 33.10 -16.03
CA LEU A 430 -12.29 32.89 -17.20
C LEU A 430 -11.67 33.40 -18.51
N ALA A 431 -10.90 34.48 -18.46
CA ALA A 431 -10.18 35.03 -19.61
C ALA A 431 -9.16 34.04 -20.21
N MET A 432 -8.72 33.05 -19.44
CA MET A 432 -7.78 32.00 -19.85
C MET A 432 -8.49 30.69 -20.25
N ARG A 433 -9.81 30.57 -20.02
CA ARG A 433 -10.60 29.39 -20.39
C ARG A 433 -10.92 29.41 -21.88
N ASP A 434 -9.96 28.97 -22.67
CA ASP A 434 -10.15 28.78 -24.11
C ASP A 434 -10.82 27.43 -24.42
N LEU A 435 -11.09 27.20 -25.71
CA LEU A 435 -11.74 25.98 -26.17
C LEU A 435 -10.94 24.72 -25.81
N GLU A 436 -9.61 24.78 -25.89
CA GLU A 436 -8.74 23.63 -25.61
C GLU A 436 -8.83 23.22 -24.13
N LEU A 437 -8.59 24.16 -23.21
CA LEU A 437 -8.67 23.90 -21.77
C LEU A 437 -10.05 23.40 -21.36
N CYS A 438 -11.12 23.99 -21.90
CA CYS A 438 -12.49 23.56 -21.58
C CYS A 438 -12.80 22.16 -22.11
N VAL A 439 -12.32 21.81 -23.31
CA VAL A 439 -12.52 20.47 -23.89
C VAL A 439 -11.77 19.42 -23.07
N GLU A 440 -10.52 19.67 -22.70
CA GLU A 440 -9.74 18.75 -21.87
C GLU A 440 -10.37 18.58 -20.47
N ALA A 441 -10.82 19.67 -19.85
CA ALA A 441 -11.51 19.61 -18.56
C ALA A 441 -12.79 18.76 -18.62
N VAL A 442 -13.64 18.96 -19.62
CA VAL A 442 -14.89 18.19 -19.78
C VAL A 442 -14.63 16.72 -20.12
N ARG A 443 -13.54 16.42 -20.84
CA ARG A 443 -13.13 15.04 -21.12
C ARG A 443 -12.65 14.32 -19.86
N SER A 444 -11.94 15.03 -18.99
CA SER A 444 -11.49 14.52 -17.69
C SER A 444 -12.69 14.30 -16.77
N GLU A 445 -13.58 15.29 -16.64
CA GLU A 445 -14.71 15.23 -15.71
C GLU A 445 -15.95 16.00 -16.23
N VAL A 446 -17.10 15.34 -16.32
CA VAL A 446 -18.35 15.94 -16.84
C VAL A 446 -18.81 17.15 -15.99
N HIS A 447 -18.57 17.16 -14.68
CA HIS A 447 -18.92 18.29 -13.81
C HIS A 447 -18.21 19.60 -14.18
N ALA A 448 -17.10 19.54 -14.94
CA ALA A 448 -16.37 20.72 -15.42
C ALA A 448 -17.25 21.66 -16.28
N TRP A 449 -18.35 21.15 -16.86
CA TRP A 449 -19.35 21.96 -17.58
C TRP A 449 -19.85 23.16 -16.77
N ARG A 450 -19.95 23.02 -15.44
CA ARG A 450 -20.34 24.09 -14.51
C ARG A 450 -19.46 25.34 -14.66
N TYR A 451 -18.19 25.16 -15.03
CA TYR A 451 -17.17 26.19 -15.10
C TYR A 451 -16.85 26.64 -16.55
N THR A 452 -17.50 26.07 -17.56
CA THR A 452 -17.30 26.48 -18.96
C THR A 452 -17.97 27.83 -19.28
N PRO A 453 -17.32 28.72 -20.06
CA PRO A 453 -17.94 29.95 -20.53
C PRO A 453 -19.18 29.67 -21.39
N PRO A 454 -20.33 30.35 -21.16
CA PRO A 454 -21.57 30.11 -21.89
C PRO A 454 -21.42 30.15 -23.41
N GLU A 455 -20.55 31.03 -23.92
CA GLU A 455 -20.33 31.26 -25.35
C GLU A 455 -19.58 30.11 -26.03
N LEU A 456 -18.78 29.34 -25.27
CA LEU A 456 -18.00 28.22 -25.80
C LEU A 456 -18.75 26.89 -25.73
N ARG A 457 -19.84 26.80 -24.97
CA ARG A 457 -20.55 25.53 -24.70
C ARG A 457 -20.94 24.76 -25.97
N PRO A 458 -21.49 25.37 -27.03
CA PRO A 458 -21.82 24.65 -28.26
C PRO A 458 -20.59 24.05 -28.95
N ALA A 459 -19.47 24.77 -28.95
CA ALA A 459 -18.22 24.31 -29.57
C ALA A 459 -17.57 23.18 -28.75
N ILE A 460 -17.61 23.28 -27.41
CA ILE A 460 -17.12 22.22 -26.51
C ILE A 460 -17.95 20.95 -26.72
N ALA A 461 -19.29 21.05 -26.77
CA ALA A 461 -20.20 19.93 -26.96
C ALA A 461 -19.93 19.20 -28.29
N ALA A 462 -19.70 19.95 -29.37
CA ALA A 462 -19.33 19.40 -30.66
C ALA A 462 -17.97 18.67 -30.63
N ALA A 463 -17.00 19.17 -29.85
CA ALA A 463 -15.66 18.59 -29.75
C ALA A 463 -15.56 17.38 -28.80
N THR A 464 -16.43 17.29 -27.80
CA THR A 464 -16.49 16.19 -26.83
C THR A 464 -17.53 15.14 -27.18
N GLY A 465 -18.49 15.46 -28.05
CA GLY A 465 -19.61 14.58 -28.39
C GLY A 465 -20.68 14.47 -27.30
N VAL A 466 -20.65 15.37 -26.30
CA VAL A 466 -21.61 15.42 -25.21
C VAL A 466 -22.86 16.21 -25.65
N ASP A 467 -24.04 15.64 -25.41
CA ASP A 467 -25.31 16.32 -25.67
C ASP A 467 -25.63 17.32 -24.53
N LEU A 468 -25.83 18.60 -24.87
CA LEU A 468 -26.20 19.64 -23.91
C LEU A 468 -27.65 19.51 -23.43
N GLU A 469 -28.50 18.78 -24.16
CA GLU A 469 -29.89 18.57 -23.77
C GLU A 469 -30.07 17.39 -22.80
N ASP A 470 -29.01 16.62 -22.56
CA ASP A 470 -29.00 15.58 -21.53
C ASP A 470 -29.40 16.16 -20.17
N GLU A 471 -30.30 15.49 -19.46
CA GLU A 471 -30.87 15.98 -18.21
C GLU A 471 -29.79 16.24 -17.15
N GLN A 472 -28.76 15.39 -17.05
CA GLN A 472 -27.68 15.55 -16.08
C GLN A 472 -26.81 16.75 -16.43
N VAL A 473 -26.48 16.92 -17.72
CA VAL A 473 -25.68 18.06 -18.20
C VAL A 473 -26.44 19.36 -18.02
N ARG A 474 -27.75 19.40 -18.31
CA ARG A 474 -28.60 20.58 -18.09
C ARG A 474 -28.66 21.00 -16.62
N VAL A 475 -28.74 20.04 -15.70
CA VAL A 475 -28.71 20.32 -14.25
C VAL A 475 -27.35 20.92 -13.85
N ILE A 476 -26.24 20.33 -14.31
CA ILE A 476 -24.88 20.83 -14.01
C ILE A 476 -24.69 22.26 -14.55
N VAL A 477 -25.10 22.50 -15.80
CA VAL A 477 -24.98 23.79 -16.48
C VAL A 477 -25.89 24.86 -15.86
N GLY A 478 -27.05 24.47 -15.33
CA GLY A 478 -28.03 25.36 -14.72
C GLY A 478 -27.72 25.80 -13.28
N GLY A 479 -26.72 25.21 -12.62
CA GLY A 479 -26.41 25.45 -11.21
C GLY A 479 -25.83 26.84 -10.88
N PHE A 480 -25.21 27.53 -11.85
CA PHE A 480 -24.74 28.92 -11.73
C PHE A 480 -24.86 29.67 -13.06
N ALA A 481 -25.37 30.90 -13.02
CA ALA A 481 -25.43 31.77 -14.19
C ALA A 481 -24.10 32.54 -14.35
N GLN A 482 -23.11 31.93 -14.98
CA GLN A 482 -21.88 32.66 -15.31
C GLN A 482 -22.20 33.87 -16.20
N LEU A 483 -21.75 35.06 -15.79
CA LEU A 483 -21.91 36.29 -16.58
C LEU A 483 -21.02 36.25 -17.83
N PRO A 484 -21.54 36.61 -19.02
CA PRO A 484 -20.74 36.81 -20.22
C PRO A 484 -19.60 37.80 -19.98
N PHE A 485 -18.44 37.61 -20.61
CA PHE A 485 -17.27 38.48 -20.38
C PHE A 485 -17.58 39.97 -20.59
N ALA A 486 -18.35 40.29 -21.63
CA ALA A 486 -18.76 41.66 -21.97
C ALA A 486 -19.64 42.33 -20.90
N GLU A 487 -20.22 41.55 -19.99
CA GLU A 487 -21.19 41.99 -18.99
C GLU A 487 -20.60 42.14 -17.58
N ARG A 488 -19.31 41.83 -17.41
CA ARG A 488 -18.61 41.81 -16.12
C ARG A 488 -18.07 43.18 -15.74
N THR A 489 -18.96 44.08 -15.34
CA THR A 489 -18.53 45.29 -14.60
C THR A 489 -18.41 44.97 -13.11
N ARG A 490 -17.60 45.75 -12.38
CA ARG A 490 -17.43 45.61 -10.92
C ARG A 490 -18.77 45.56 -10.19
N GLU A 491 -19.70 46.43 -10.56
CA GLU A 491 -21.04 46.51 -9.97
C GLU A 491 -21.91 45.30 -10.30
N ARG A 492 -21.91 44.84 -11.55
CA ARG A 492 -22.70 43.66 -11.95
C ARG A 492 -22.17 42.38 -11.32
N CYS A 493 -20.85 42.22 -11.22
CA CYS A 493 -20.25 41.09 -10.50
C CYS A 493 -20.60 41.14 -9.00
N LEU A 494 -20.59 42.32 -8.37
CA LEU A 494 -21.00 42.52 -6.98
C LEU A 494 -22.48 42.15 -6.75
N ASP A 495 -23.37 42.59 -7.63
CA ASP A 495 -24.81 42.33 -7.52
C ASP A 495 -25.13 40.84 -7.74
N ALA A 496 -24.55 40.22 -8.77
CA ALA A 496 -24.77 38.80 -9.07
C ALA A 496 -24.18 37.87 -7.99
N ALA A 497 -23.05 38.23 -7.39
CA ALA A 497 -22.46 37.46 -6.28
C ALA A 497 -23.35 37.49 -5.03
N ARG A 498 -24.00 38.63 -4.75
CA ARG A 498 -24.96 38.75 -3.65
C ARG A 498 -26.18 37.83 -3.82
N GLU A 499 -26.59 37.58 -5.07
CA GLU A 499 -27.71 36.71 -5.40
C GLU A 499 -27.29 35.23 -5.56
N ASN A 500 -26.04 34.88 -5.22
CA ASN A 500 -25.45 33.55 -5.44
C ASN A 500 -25.50 33.08 -6.91
N GLN A 501 -25.51 34.01 -7.86
CA GLN A 501 -25.59 33.71 -9.29
C GLN A 501 -24.21 33.72 -9.97
N PHE A 502 -23.19 34.29 -9.34
CA PHE A 502 -21.84 34.44 -9.90
C PHE A 502 -20.77 34.22 -8.83
N ASP A 503 -19.74 33.42 -9.13
CA ASP A 503 -18.56 33.27 -8.29
C ASP A 503 -17.52 34.37 -8.61
N PRO A 504 -17.22 35.28 -7.66
CA PRO A 504 -16.19 36.31 -7.80
C PRO A 504 -14.80 35.77 -8.16
N GLY A 505 -14.48 34.53 -7.73
CA GLY A 505 -13.19 33.88 -8.00
C GLY A 505 -12.90 33.68 -9.49
N LEU A 506 -13.93 33.71 -10.35
CA LEU A 506 -13.81 33.51 -11.79
C LEU A 506 -13.44 34.78 -12.58
N ALA A 507 -13.49 35.97 -11.96
CA ALA A 507 -13.16 37.25 -12.58
C ALA A 507 -12.22 38.11 -11.70
N PRO A 508 -11.03 37.60 -11.36
CA PRO A 508 -10.09 38.31 -10.50
C PRO A 508 -9.58 39.61 -11.11
N ASP A 509 -9.63 39.76 -12.44
CA ASP A 509 -9.29 40.97 -13.19
C ASP A 509 -10.26 42.14 -12.97
N VAL A 510 -11.54 41.83 -12.76
CA VAL A 510 -12.59 42.83 -12.51
C VAL A 510 -12.56 43.33 -11.05
N LEU A 511 -11.97 42.56 -10.14
CA LEU A 511 -12.03 42.76 -8.69
C LEU A 511 -10.65 43.11 -8.07
N ARG A 512 -9.84 43.95 -8.73
CA ARG A 512 -8.43 44.25 -8.39
C ARG A 512 -8.19 45.49 -7.50
N ASP A 513 -8.90 45.62 -6.39
CA ASP A 513 -8.52 46.65 -5.42
C ASP A 513 -8.97 46.32 -3.99
N ARG A 514 -8.23 46.88 -3.02
CA ARG A 514 -8.50 46.75 -1.58
C ARG A 514 -9.90 47.25 -1.22
N GLU A 515 -10.38 48.32 -1.84
CA GLU A 515 -11.71 48.87 -1.57
C GLU A 515 -12.81 47.90 -2.01
N THR A 516 -12.63 47.19 -3.12
CA THR A 516 -13.50 46.09 -3.56
C THR A 516 -13.51 44.98 -2.51
N CYS A 517 -12.34 44.49 -2.13
CA CYS A 517 -12.23 43.39 -1.16
C CYS A 517 -12.95 43.73 0.17
N LEU A 518 -12.79 44.97 0.65
CA LEU A 518 -13.51 45.46 1.84
C LEU A 518 -15.02 45.56 1.61
N LYS A 519 -15.48 45.97 0.42
CA LYS A 519 -16.91 46.04 0.06
C LYS A 519 -17.57 44.65 0.02
N PHE A 520 -16.84 43.61 -0.41
CA PHE A 520 -17.29 42.22 -0.37
C PHE A 520 -17.39 41.73 1.08
N ALA A 521 -16.33 41.94 1.87
CA ALA A 521 -16.29 41.56 3.28
C ALA A 521 -17.43 42.22 4.08
N ALA A 522 -17.67 43.52 3.88
CA ALA A 522 -18.75 44.26 4.52
C ALA A 522 -20.15 43.77 4.11
N ARG A 523 -20.29 43.16 2.92
CA ARG A 523 -21.52 42.57 2.41
C ARG A 523 -21.68 41.09 2.73
N ARG A 524 -20.72 40.47 3.44
CA ARG A 524 -20.74 39.05 3.78
C ARG A 524 -20.82 38.17 2.53
N ILE A 525 -19.92 38.41 1.58
CA ILE A 525 -19.76 37.58 0.38
C ILE A 525 -18.39 36.92 0.46
N ALA A 526 -18.34 35.59 0.33
CA ALA A 526 -17.09 34.84 0.32
C ALA A 526 -16.22 35.25 -0.88
N LEU A 527 -14.93 35.48 -0.64
CA LEU A 527 -14.00 35.96 -1.66
C LEU A 527 -12.62 35.36 -1.47
N TYR A 528 -12.05 34.80 -2.54
CA TYR A 528 -10.62 34.56 -2.62
C TYR A 528 -9.91 35.90 -2.81
N VAL A 529 -9.29 36.42 -1.75
CA VAL A 529 -8.56 37.69 -1.81
C VAL A 529 -7.21 37.45 -2.49
N PRO A 530 -6.87 38.18 -3.58
CA PRO A 530 -5.53 38.11 -4.19
C PRO A 530 -4.43 38.48 -3.21
N ASP A 531 -3.26 37.85 -3.32
CA ASP A 531 -2.15 38.00 -2.36
C ASP A 531 -1.78 39.46 -2.10
N GLU A 532 -1.78 40.30 -3.14
CA GLU A 532 -1.41 41.72 -3.08
C GLU A 532 -2.35 42.60 -2.23
N PHE A 533 -3.57 42.15 -1.97
CA PHE A 533 -4.56 42.88 -1.17
C PHE A 533 -4.82 42.25 0.19
N ARG A 534 -4.16 41.13 0.52
CA ARG A 534 -4.31 40.47 1.82
C ARG A 534 -3.69 41.32 2.90
N THR A 535 -4.55 41.79 3.78
CA THR A 535 -4.18 42.53 4.99
C THR A 535 -5.08 42.04 6.11
N ARG A 536 -4.65 42.26 7.36
CA ARG A 536 -5.44 41.89 8.53
C ARG A 536 -6.87 42.43 8.46
N GLU A 537 -7.01 43.69 8.04
CA GLU A 537 -8.30 44.39 7.92
C GLU A 537 -9.25 43.76 6.90
N VAL A 538 -8.72 43.19 5.83
CA VAL A 538 -9.52 42.49 4.80
C VAL A 538 -9.82 41.06 5.23
N CYS A 539 -8.83 40.36 5.79
CA CYS A 539 -8.91 38.94 6.09
C CYS A 539 -9.79 38.64 7.32
N LEU A 540 -9.69 39.42 8.40
CA LEU A 540 -10.41 39.12 9.64
C LEU A 540 -11.94 39.11 9.47
N PRO A 541 -12.58 40.12 8.83
CA PRO A 541 -14.02 40.09 8.61
C PRO A 541 -14.47 38.97 7.66
N ASN A 542 -13.63 38.61 6.69
CA ASN A 542 -13.90 37.51 5.76
C ASN A 542 -13.89 36.16 6.49
N VAL A 543 -12.89 35.89 7.33
CA VAL A 543 -12.81 34.65 8.13
C VAL A 543 -13.94 34.56 9.16
N ALA A 544 -14.33 35.70 9.75
CA ALA A 544 -15.45 35.74 10.68
C ALA A 544 -16.80 35.44 10.02
N PHE A 545 -16.92 35.63 8.70
CA PHE A 545 -18.11 35.29 7.92
C PHE A 545 -18.04 33.89 7.32
N ASP A 546 -16.89 33.55 6.71
CA ASP A 546 -16.59 32.24 6.13
C ASP A 546 -15.37 31.64 6.85
N PRO A 547 -15.60 30.81 7.89
CA PRO A 547 -14.55 30.17 8.67
C PRO A 547 -13.56 29.35 7.83
N ASN A 548 -13.98 28.82 6.68
CA ASN A 548 -13.13 28.02 5.80
C ASN A 548 -12.02 28.84 5.12
N GLY A 549 -12.12 30.16 5.13
CA GLY A 549 -11.16 31.06 4.50
C GLY A 549 -9.77 31.09 5.15
N LEU A 550 -9.58 30.57 6.37
CA LEU A 550 -8.29 30.63 7.08
C LEU A 550 -7.17 29.91 6.31
N ALA A 551 -7.49 28.78 5.66
CA ALA A 551 -6.56 27.99 4.86
C ALA A 551 -5.91 28.81 3.72
N SER A 552 -6.66 29.76 3.14
CA SER A 552 -6.20 30.58 2.03
C SER A 552 -5.27 31.73 2.44
N ILE A 553 -5.26 32.12 3.72
CA ILE A 553 -4.52 33.29 4.20
C ILE A 553 -3.05 32.92 4.44
N PRO A 554 -2.05 33.71 3.99
CA PRO A 554 -0.65 33.44 4.27
C PRO A 554 -0.39 33.40 5.76
N GLU A 555 0.38 32.42 6.21
CA GLU A 555 0.49 32.11 7.63
C GLU A 555 1.13 33.24 8.45
N GLY A 556 2.08 34.00 7.90
CA GLY A 556 2.61 35.21 8.54
C GLY A 556 1.60 36.36 8.74
N LEU A 557 0.40 36.28 8.15
CA LEU A 557 -0.70 37.24 8.37
C LEU A 557 -1.74 36.72 9.37
N ARG A 558 -1.71 35.43 9.72
CA ARG A 558 -2.65 34.83 10.66
C ARG A 558 -2.28 35.25 12.09
N ASP A 559 -3.23 35.83 12.80
CA ASP A 559 -3.08 36.17 14.21
C ASP A 559 -4.04 35.36 15.08
N ARG A 560 -3.83 35.43 16.41
CA ARG A 560 -4.65 34.68 17.38
C ARG A 560 -6.14 34.98 17.25
N GLU A 561 -6.52 36.24 17.02
CA GLU A 561 -7.93 36.66 16.93
C GLU A 561 -8.60 36.05 15.70
N MET A 562 -7.94 36.12 14.54
CA MET A 562 -8.40 35.55 13.29
C MET A 562 -8.53 34.03 13.37
N CYS A 563 -7.54 33.35 13.95
CA CYS A 563 -7.59 31.90 14.16
C CYS A 563 -8.75 31.50 15.09
N LEU A 564 -8.94 32.22 16.21
CA LEU A 564 -10.02 31.93 17.15
C LEU A 564 -11.40 32.16 16.53
N ALA A 565 -11.55 33.21 15.70
CA ALA A 565 -12.79 33.46 14.96
C ALA A 565 -13.11 32.33 13.98
N ALA A 566 -12.11 31.85 13.22
CA ALA A 566 -12.29 30.73 12.30
C ALA A 566 -12.69 29.44 13.04
N VAL A 567 -11.94 29.09 14.09
CA VAL A 567 -12.16 27.87 14.86
C VAL A 567 -13.54 27.84 15.54
N ARG A 568 -14.05 28.98 16.00
CA ARG A 568 -15.41 29.08 16.56
C ARG A 568 -16.53 28.89 15.54
N GLY A 569 -16.27 29.19 14.28
CA GLY A 569 -17.23 28.99 13.20
C GLY A 569 -17.14 27.60 12.55
N PHE A 570 -15.94 27.02 12.54
CA PHE A 570 -15.69 25.66 12.06
C PHE A 570 -14.45 25.06 12.75
N GLY A 571 -14.66 24.11 13.67
CA GLY A 571 -13.63 23.60 14.59
C GLY A 571 -12.40 23.01 13.91
N GLU A 572 -12.57 22.38 12.75
CA GLU A 572 -11.49 21.74 11.97
C GLU A 572 -10.46 22.75 11.42
N GLN A 573 -10.77 24.04 11.43
CA GLN A 573 -9.80 25.10 11.07
C GLN A 573 -8.57 25.12 11.99
N LEU A 574 -8.61 24.46 13.14
CA LEU A 574 -7.45 24.25 14.02
C LEU A 574 -6.26 23.62 13.28
N SER A 575 -6.51 22.79 12.26
CA SER A 575 -5.49 22.19 11.39
C SER A 575 -4.59 23.23 10.69
N PHE A 576 -5.13 24.41 10.36
CA PHE A 576 -4.42 25.51 9.69
C PHE A 576 -3.79 26.51 10.68
N VAL A 577 -4.02 26.35 11.98
CA VAL A 577 -3.40 27.20 13.00
C VAL A 577 -1.99 26.70 13.28
N ALA A 578 -0.99 27.60 13.22
CA ALA A 578 0.37 27.26 13.59
C ALA A 578 0.45 26.87 15.08
N ASP A 579 1.22 25.83 15.41
CA ASP A 579 1.29 25.26 16.75
C ASP A 579 1.50 26.30 17.89
N PRO A 580 2.36 27.34 17.75
CA PRO A 580 2.53 28.34 18.79
C PRO A 580 1.26 29.17 19.11
N LEU A 581 0.28 29.17 18.21
CA LEU A 581 -1.00 29.87 18.39
C LEU A 581 -2.10 28.97 18.96
N ARG A 582 -1.88 27.65 19.06
CA ARG A 582 -2.85 26.69 19.61
C ARG A 582 -2.79 26.67 21.13
N ASP A 583 -3.56 27.55 21.75
CA ASP A 583 -3.73 27.58 23.21
C ASP A 583 -4.96 26.79 23.69
N GLU A 584 -5.09 26.64 25.01
CA GLU A 584 -6.17 25.88 25.64
C GLU A 584 -7.57 26.42 25.28
N GLU A 585 -7.74 27.75 25.23
CA GLU A 585 -9.02 28.38 24.87
C GLU A 585 -9.41 28.02 23.43
N MET A 586 -8.47 28.14 22.50
CA MET A 586 -8.71 27.83 21.08
C MET A 586 -9.01 26.35 20.87
N CYS A 587 -8.28 25.45 21.53
CA CYS A 587 -8.53 24.02 21.43
C CYS A 587 -9.89 23.61 22.01
N ARG A 588 -10.30 24.17 23.16
CA ARG A 588 -11.64 23.93 23.73
C ARG A 588 -12.74 24.47 22.81
N ALA A 589 -12.56 25.68 22.27
CA ALA A 589 -13.52 26.25 21.32
C ALA A 589 -13.64 25.43 20.02
N ALA A 590 -12.53 24.83 19.55
CA ALA A 590 -12.53 23.97 18.38
C ALA A 590 -13.39 22.73 18.60
N VAL A 591 -13.15 22.03 19.72
CA VAL A 591 -13.86 20.80 20.07
C VAL A 591 -15.34 21.06 20.35
N ALA A 592 -15.67 22.16 21.02
CA ALA A 592 -17.06 22.57 21.25
C ALA A 592 -17.81 22.90 19.94
N CYS A 593 -17.09 23.30 18.89
CA CYS A 593 -17.67 23.57 17.57
C CYS A 593 -17.79 22.29 16.72
N SER A 594 -16.79 21.41 16.77
CA SER A 594 -16.80 20.10 16.12
C SER A 594 -15.91 19.13 16.90
N GLY A 595 -16.48 17.99 17.31
CA GLY A 595 -15.74 16.95 18.03
C GLY A 595 -14.54 16.38 17.27
N ASP A 596 -14.58 16.41 15.93
CA ASP A 596 -13.52 15.88 15.07
C ASP A 596 -12.23 16.73 15.13
N ALA A 597 -12.33 17.98 15.60
CA ALA A 597 -11.20 18.87 15.83
C ALA A 597 -10.21 18.33 16.88
N LEU A 598 -10.61 17.36 17.72
CA LEU A 598 -9.73 16.72 18.70
C LEU A 598 -8.45 16.16 18.06
N SER A 599 -8.53 15.67 16.82
CA SER A 599 -7.39 15.12 16.08
C SER A 599 -6.25 16.13 15.90
N HIS A 600 -6.56 17.44 15.85
CA HIS A 600 -5.60 18.54 15.67
C HIS A 600 -5.17 19.23 16.99
N VAL A 601 -5.75 18.84 18.13
CA VAL A 601 -5.36 19.35 19.45
C VAL A 601 -4.03 18.72 19.87
N PRO A 602 -3.02 19.49 20.32
CA PRO A 602 -1.80 18.90 20.87
C PRO A 602 -2.09 17.89 21.98
N PHE A 603 -1.48 16.71 21.94
CA PHE A 603 -1.74 15.65 22.93
C PHE A 603 -1.54 16.11 24.38
N ALA A 604 -0.62 17.03 24.65
CA ALA A 604 -0.40 17.61 25.97
C ALA A 604 -1.58 18.47 26.49
N LEU A 605 -2.46 18.94 25.61
CA LEU A 605 -3.67 19.71 25.94
C LEU A 605 -4.93 18.83 25.96
N ARG A 606 -4.82 17.53 25.64
CA ARG A 606 -5.96 16.60 25.69
C ARG A 606 -6.14 16.11 27.13
N ASP A 607 -7.14 16.66 27.81
CA ASP A 607 -7.59 16.18 29.11
C ASP A 607 -8.89 15.35 28.99
N ARG A 608 -9.26 14.67 30.07
CA ARG A 608 -10.46 13.82 30.11
C ARG A 608 -11.73 14.60 29.74
N ALA A 609 -11.87 15.84 30.23
CA ALA A 609 -13.08 16.62 30.02
C ALA A 609 -13.24 17.01 28.55
N LEU A 610 -12.16 17.48 27.91
CA LEU A 610 -12.10 17.82 26.50
C LEU A 610 -12.37 16.59 25.62
N CYS A 611 -11.78 15.44 25.94
CA CYS A 611 -12.00 14.21 25.19
C CYS A 611 -13.45 13.72 25.28
N LEU A 612 -14.09 13.85 26.46
CA LEU A 612 -15.49 13.48 26.64
C LEU A 612 -16.45 14.45 25.92
N GLU A 613 -16.14 15.75 25.92
CA GLU A 613 -16.85 16.76 25.14
C GLU A 613 -16.77 16.46 23.64
N ALA A 614 -15.56 16.15 23.13
CA ALA A 614 -15.36 15.79 21.72
C ALA A 614 -16.23 14.61 21.27
N ILE A 615 -16.37 13.58 22.12
CA ILE A 615 -17.23 12.44 21.81
C ILE A 615 -18.71 12.84 21.77
N ARG A 616 -19.14 13.75 22.65
CA ARG A 616 -20.55 14.18 22.77
C ARG A 616 -20.99 15.10 21.64
N GLU A 617 -20.12 16.03 21.23
CA GLU A 617 -20.40 17.01 20.16
C GLU A 617 -20.31 16.41 18.75
N ARG A 618 -20.04 15.10 18.66
CA ARG A 618 -19.99 14.40 17.38
C ARG A 618 -21.41 14.12 16.86
N ALA A 619 -21.91 14.97 15.96
CA ALA A 619 -23.22 14.79 15.34
C ALA A 619 -23.16 13.88 14.09
N PRO A 620 -24.06 12.88 13.94
CA PRO A 620 -24.22 12.14 12.68
C PRO A 620 -24.78 13.03 11.55
N PRO A 621 -24.50 12.78 10.26
CA PRO A 621 -23.83 11.62 9.66
C PRO A 621 -22.36 11.86 9.28
N PHE A 622 -21.54 10.82 9.47
CA PHE A 622 -20.08 10.84 9.35
C PHE A 622 -19.63 10.67 7.89
N GLU A 623 -19.09 11.71 7.26
CA GLU A 623 -18.39 11.57 5.97
C GLU A 623 -16.86 11.40 6.13
N TYR A 624 -16.26 11.85 7.25
CA TYR A 624 -14.79 11.82 7.41
C TYR A 624 -14.29 11.21 8.72
N GLN A 625 -13.22 10.43 8.59
CA GLN A 625 -12.79 9.33 9.45
C GLN A 625 -11.91 9.73 10.67
N SER A 626 -12.04 10.95 11.20
CA SER A 626 -11.14 11.44 12.28
C SER A 626 -11.91 11.71 13.58
N GLY A 627 -11.34 11.48 14.77
CA GLY A 627 -11.94 11.92 16.05
C GLY A 627 -12.59 10.85 16.95
N GLY A 628 -12.10 9.61 16.96
CA GLY A 628 -12.68 8.51 17.76
C GLY A 628 -11.94 8.23 19.08
N LEU A 629 -12.19 7.05 19.69
CA LEU A 629 -11.34 6.54 20.79
C LEU A 629 -9.86 6.51 20.39
N ARG A 630 -9.56 6.31 19.11
CA ARG A 630 -8.21 6.36 18.53
C ARG A 630 -7.43 7.64 18.87
N ASP A 631 -8.10 8.78 18.91
CA ASP A 631 -7.48 10.09 19.15
C ASP A 631 -7.39 10.45 20.64
N ILE A 632 -7.98 9.62 21.50
CA ILE A 632 -7.98 9.84 22.94
C ILE A 632 -6.79 9.07 23.53
N PRO A 633 -5.95 9.69 24.37
CA PRO A 633 -4.90 8.99 25.07
C PRO A 633 -5.43 7.75 25.79
N ASP A 634 -4.79 6.58 25.59
CA ASP A 634 -5.21 5.30 26.20
C ASP A 634 -5.47 5.44 27.72
N SER A 635 -4.62 6.16 28.43
CA SER A 635 -4.72 6.42 29.87
C SER A 635 -5.96 7.21 30.31
N LEU A 636 -6.66 7.86 29.37
CA LEU A 636 -7.89 8.62 29.63
C LEU A 636 -9.16 7.84 29.23
N ARG A 637 -9.03 6.67 28.60
CA ARG A 637 -10.16 5.85 28.14
C ARG A 637 -10.76 5.05 29.29
N ASP A 638 -11.62 5.68 30.07
CA ASP A 638 -12.40 5.02 31.12
C ASP A 638 -13.76 4.50 30.64
N GLU A 639 -14.49 3.83 31.54
CA GLU A 639 -15.78 3.19 31.25
C GLU A 639 -16.82 4.17 30.69
N GLU A 640 -16.96 5.36 31.30
CA GLU A 640 -17.92 6.37 30.87
C GLU A 640 -17.61 6.83 29.44
N LEU A 641 -16.34 7.14 29.18
CA LEU A 641 -15.87 7.63 27.89
C LEU A 641 -16.06 6.56 26.80
N CYS A 642 -15.64 5.33 27.06
CA CYS A 642 -15.82 4.21 26.13
C CYS A 642 -17.29 3.93 25.83
N ARG A 643 -18.18 3.91 26.85
CA ARG A 643 -19.61 3.69 26.63
C ARG A 643 -20.27 4.83 25.86
N THR A 644 -19.89 6.07 26.15
CA THR A 644 -20.38 7.25 25.41
C THR A 644 -19.97 7.16 23.94
N ALA A 645 -18.73 6.75 23.65
CA ALA A 645 -18.24 6.59 22.28
C ALA A 645 -19.02 5.52 21.49
N ILE A 646 -19.51 4.47 22.14
CA ILE A 646 -20.31 3.41 21.50
C ILE A 646 -21.81 3.79 21.45
N ALA A 647 -22.27 4.67 22.34
CA ALA A 647 -23.69 5.03 22.45
C ALA A 647 -24.27 5.54 21.12
N GLY A 648 -23.52 6.37 20.38
CA GLY A 648 -23.94 6.99 19.12
C GLY A 648 -23.91 6.11 17.87
N TRP A 649 -23.55 4.83 17.98
CA TRP A 649 -23.49 3.91 16.83
C TRP A 649 -24.79 3.12 16.69
N ASP A 650 -25.58 3.44 15.66
CA ASP A 650 -26.79 2.71 15.28
C ASP A 650 -26.60 1.89 14.00
N ARG A 651 -27.42 0.84 13.85
CA ARG A 651 -27.38 -0.13 12.74
C ARG A 651 -27.62 0.58 11.40
N GLY A 652 -26.57 0.80 10.62
CA GLY A 652 -26.68 1.35 9.26
C GLY A 652 -25.36 1.75 8.60
N TYR A 653 -24.32 2.07 9.38
CA TYR A 653 -23.05 2.57 8.85
C TYR A 653 -21.91 1.56 9.12
N HIS A 654 -21.85 0.51 8.28
CA HIS A 654 -20.93 -0.61 8.48
C HIS A 654 -19.46 -0.33 8.12
N VAL A 655 -19.17 0.77 7.41
CA VAL A 655 -17.86 0.98 6.78
C VAL A 655 -16.83 1.64 7.71
N HIS A 656 -17.24 2.18 8.85
CA HIS A 656 -16.40 3.08 9.66
C HIS A 656 -16.10 2.60 11.10
N ALA A 657 -16.62 1.45 11.55
CA ALA A 657 -16.36 0.90 12.91
C ALA A 657 -15.12 0.01 13.03
N PHE A 658 -14.22 0.03 12.03
CA PHE A 658 -12.95 -0.68 12.13
C PHE A 658 -12.15 -0.15 13.33
N GLY A 659 -11.87 -1.03 14.29
CA GLY A 659 -11.04 -0.69 15.46
C GLY A 659 -11.78 -0.35 16.75
N LEU A 660 -13.12 -0.32 16.80
CA LEU A 660 -13.82 0.17 18.00
C LEU A 660 -13.51 -0.66 19.26
N LEU A 661 -13.65 -1.99 19.20
CA LEU A 661 -13.20 -2.86 20.29
C LEU A 661 -11.67 -2.82 20.46
N ASP A 662 -10.92 -2.61 19.38
CA ASP A 662 -9.45 -2.59 19.41
C ASP A 662 -8.91 -1.41 20.23
N HIS A 663 -9.67 -0.31 20.33
CA HIS A 663 -9.32 0.87 21.13
C HIS A 663 -9.93 0.89 22.55
N ILE A 664 -10.82 -0.05 22.89
CA ILE A 664 -11.37 -0.21 24.24
C ILE A 664 -10.43 -1.10 25.06
N PRO A 665 -9.90 -0.61 26.22
CA PRO A 665 -9.10 -1.42 27.13
C PRO A 665 -9.80 -2.74 27.45
N PHE A 666 -9.07 -3.86 27.41
CA PHE A 666 -9.66 -5.20 27.57
C PHE A 666 -10.41 -5.33 28.90
N ALA A 667 -9.88 -4.74 29.98
CA ALA A 667 -10.51 -4.70 31.30
C ALA A 667 -11.89 -4.00 31.34
N LEU A 668 -12.21 -3.16 30.36
CA LEU A 668 -13.49 -2.45 30.25
C LEU A 668 -14.48 -3.16 29.33
N ARG A 669 -14.11 -4.28 28.69
CA ARG A 669 -14.99 -5.04 27.80
C ARG A 669 -15.94 -5.90 28.61
N ASP A 670 -17.20 -5.49 28.71
CA ASP A 670 -18.28 -6.26 29.31
C ASP A 670 -19.22 -6.88 28.24
N ALA A 671 -20.20 -7.67 28.69
CA ALA A 671 -21.13 -8.36 27.80
C ALA A 671 -22.00 -7.39 26.97
N GLU A 672 -22.32 -6.21 27.51
CA GLU A 672 -23.16 -5.22 26.84
C GLU A 672 -22.39 -4.53 25.71
N ILE A 673 -21.18 -4.03 26.01
CA ILE A 673 -20.27 -3.42 25.03
C ILE A 673 -19.95 -4.42 23.92
N CYS A 674 -19.54 -5.64 24.28
CA CYS A 674 -19.17 -6.65 23.30
C CYS A 674 -20.34 -6.99 22.38
N ARG A 675 -21.54 -7.15 22.93
CA ARG A 675 -22.74 -7.45 22.14
C ARG A 675 -23.09 -6.32 21.19
N LYS A 676 -23.07 -5.07 21.66
CA LYS A 676 -23.39 -3.91 20.82
C LYS A 676 -22.41 -3.78 19.65
N VAL A 677 -21.11 -4.01 19.86
CA VAL A 677 -20.12 -3.96 18.76
C VAL A 677 -20.25 -5.13 17.80
N VAL A 678 -20.46 -6.35 18.31
CA VAL A 678 -20.64 -7.56 17.46
C VAL A 678 -21.91 -7.48 16.63
N ASP A 679 -22.99 -6.89 17.15
CA ASP A 679 -24.22 -6.64 16.39
C ASP A 679 -23.99 -5.71 15.17
N ILE A 680 -23.00 -4.82 15.24
CA ILE A 680 -22.64 -3.90 14.15
C ILE A 680 -21.61 -4.54 13.21
N ILE A 681 -20.58 -5.19 13.78
CA ILE A 681 -19.53 -5.92 13.06
C ILE A 681 -19.39 -7.34 13.66
N PRO A 682 -20.03 -8.35 13.06
CA PRO A 682 -20.01 -9.73 13.56
C PRO A 682 -18.60 -10.29 13.75
N ASP A 683 -17.69 -9.94 12.86
CA ASP A 683 -16.29 -10.41 12.88
C ASP A 683 -15.56 -10.08 14.18
N ARG A 684 -16.03 -9.07 14.91
CA ARG A 684 -15.46 -8.68 16.20
C ARG A 684 -15.70 -9.68 17.32
N LEU A 685 -16.49 -10.75 17.08
CA LEU A 685 -16.61 -11.88 17.98
C LEU A 685 -15.24 -12.46 18.39
N MET A 686 -14.25 -12.43 17.48
CA MET A 686 -12.89 -12.92 17.77
C MET A 686 -12.17 -12.11 18.88
N HIS A 687 -12.51 -10.82 19.03
CA HIS A 687 -11.93 -9.94 20.05
C HIS A 687 -12.76 -9.87 21.35
N VAL A 688 -13.91 -10.55 21.39
CA VAL A 688 -14.72 -10.69 22.62
C VAL A 688 -14.03 -11.69 23.56
N PRO A 689 -13.82 -11.32 24.84
CA PRO A 689 -13.30 -12.23 25.85
C PRO A 689 -14.09 -13.55 25.87
N HIS A 690 -13.41 -14.69 25.94
CA HIS A 690 -14.05 -16.00 25.85
C HIS A 690 -15.16 -16.19 26.91
N ALA A 691 -14.94 -15.69 28.12
CA ALA A 691 -15.92 -15.74 29.22
C ALA A 691 -17.23 -14.98 28.94
N LEU A 692 -17.23 -14.05 27.98
CA LEU A 692 -18.41 -13.24 27.60
C LEU A 692 -19.13 -13.80 26.35
N ARG A 693 -18.65 -14.89 25.77
CA ARG A 693 -19.26 -15.53 24.59
C ARG A 693 -20.41 -16.44 25.01
N ASP A 694 -21.60 -15.86 25.14
CA ASP A 694 -22.83 -16.61 25.42
C ASP A 694 -23.54 -17.11 24.15
N ALA A 695 -24.52 -18.01 24.34
CA ALA A 695 -25.22 -18.67 23.24
C ALA A 695 -25.98 -17.70 22.32
N SER A 696 -26.52 -16.62 22.87
CA SER A 696 -27.27 -15.63 22.09
C SER A 696 -26.33 -14.78 21.23
N LEU A 697 -25.24 -14.29 21.82
CA LEU A 697 -24.23 -13.50 21.12
C LEU A 697 -23.60 -14.30 19.97
N CYS A 698 -23.20 -15.54 20.27
CA CYS A 698 -22.61 -16.45 19.29
C CYS A 698 -23.59 -16.81 18.17
N ALA A 699 -24.87 -17.07 18.49
CA ALA A 699 -25.89 -17.35 17.47
C ALA A 699 -26.07 -16.18 16.50
N ALA A 700 -26.17 -14.96 17.04
CA ALA A 700 -26.35 -13.75 16.23
C ALA A 700 -25.16 -13.54 15.28
N ALA A 701 -23.93 -13.60 15.79
CA ALA A 701 -22.72 -13.44 14.99
C ALA A 701 -22.60 -14.50 13.89
N VAL A 702 -22.83 -15.78 14.21
CA VAL A 702 -22.78 -16.88 13.24
C VAL A 702 -23.86 -16.77 12.18
N SER A 703 -25.06 -16.29 12.53
CA SER A 703 -26.15 -16.11 11.57
C SER A 703 -25.82 -15.05 10.50
N MET A 704 -24.99 -14.07 10.86
CA MET A 704 -24.52 -13.03 9.94
C MET A 704 -23.26 -13.46 9.17
N ALA A 705 -22.38 -14.23 9.80
CA ALA A 705 -21.16 -14.74 9.17
C ALA A 705 -20.86 -16.18 9.62
N ALA A 706 -21.21 -17.15 8.79
CA ALA A 706 -21.09 -18.58 9.10
C ALA A 706 -19.65 -19.02 9.46
N ARG A 707 -18.64 -18.36 8.89
CA ARG A 707 -17.22 -18.59 9.20
C ARG A 707 -16.88 -18.40 10.69
N LEU A 708 -17.67 -17.61 11.42
CA LEU A 708 -17.45 -17.36 12.85
C LEU A 708 -17.84 -18.53 13.75
N ARG A 709 -18.42 -19.60 13.18
CA ARG A 709 -18.83 -20.80 13.94
C ARG A 709 -17.67 -21.43 14.70
N ARG A 710 -16.44 -21.36 14.19
CA ARG A 710 -15.23 -21.86 14.88
C ARG A 710 -14.79 -21.02 16.08
N HIS A 711 -15.41 -19.87 16.35
CA HIS A 711 -15.15 -19.04 17.53
C HIS A 711 -16.18 -19.22 18.64
N VAL A 712 -17.19 -20.06 18.43
CA VAL A 712 -18.28 -20.30 19.38
C VAL A 712 -17.93 -21.46 20.31
N PRO A 713 -17.92 -21.28 21.65
CA PRO A 713 -17.65 -22.35 22.61
C PRO A 713 -18.34 -23.69 22.29
N ALA A 714 -17.65 -24.82 22.47
CA ALA A 714 -18.15 -26.15 22.08
C ALA A 714 -19.52 -26.48 22.69
N ALA A 715 -19.73 -26.15 23.97
CA ALA A 715 -21.01 -26.32 24.67
C ALA A 715 -22.18 -25.56 24.00
N ILE A 716 -21.89 -24.47 23.31
CA ILE A 716 -22.88 -23.65 22.60
C ILE A 716 -23.08 -24.18 21.17
N ARG A 717 -22.03 -24.65 20.49
CA ARG A 717 -22.13 -25.19 19.11
C ARG A 717 -23.11 -26.35 18.99
N GLU A 718 -23.15 -27.25 19.97
CA GLU A 718 -24.11 -28.36 19.97
C GLU A 718 -25.56 -27.87 20.07
N ALA A 719 -25.81 -26.85 20.90
CA ALA A 719 -27.12 -26.21 21.00
C ALA A 719 -27.52 -25.48 19.70
N LEU A 720 -26.55 -24.97 18.94
CA LEU A 720 -26.77 -24.32 17.65
C LEU A 720 -26.86 -25.30 16.46
N ARG A 721 -26.40 -26.56 16.60
CA ARG A 721 -26.58 -27.61 15.57
C ARG A 721 -28.04 -28.07 15.44
N GLY A 722 -28.88 -27.80 16.44
CA GLY A 722 -30.28 -28.23 16.50
C GLY A 722 -31.33 -27.18 16.14
N ARG A 723 -30.95 -26.01 15.57
CA ARG A 723 -31.87 -24.95 15.15
C ARG A 723 -31.77 -24.65 13.67
#